data_AF-G9YTV8-F1
#
_entry.id   AF-G9YTV8-F1
#
_cell.length_a   1.000
_cell.length_b   1.000
_cell.length_c   1.000
_cell.angle_alpha   90.00
_cell.angle_beta   90.00
_cell.angle_gamma   90.00
#
_symmetry.space_group_name_H-M   'P 1'
#
loop_
_entity.id
_entity.type
_entity.pdbx_description
1 polymer ?
#
loop_
_entity_poly.entity_id
_entity_poly.type
_entity_poly.pdbx_seq_one_letter_code
_entity_poly.pdbx_strand_id
1 'polypeptide(L)'
;MNTIEIARRLAECGEKTEAQRAYTLALQAADLSPEEELEAASYLLFSKGDYRIAYTSFLSLYRRGRFQAELLELMTQAFYLPNVDSLRRRYEENCALLARYPYLFRRDFPPFEELPIRFYPYDDNGYLPFDRKSGVFSDYVNFNTPVVDRNFFHDLEQPVLAADVYSQYQLEYLNDSVRKSEWVGRENHIYLHYTDWAVFCSHLQCLSFKKLLKEEKLVLLIGDELTQYPIDFQARFGIDYSRYPVRPVHIREVNRLIWHTQLSAHNGGDFFNEIFYGHPNLLAYESLMFDSIESLLEDMRRRVRSRQLETETDRQLIQIKHPTDKDLLVAYFLNQQRSNQGLDPNARIAPALFFQPHFSNVHYDIEVYDKTDACVLHSEENDHIRNTPFFQQFKYIKTLTPIRRPTTSYAATVRFMTDLAFADENKPGGVSDVVTERLLNRSYLLDPDDRLYRDSILVRFEDGKLNPKATFTALAAFLDLPYTESMTYCSGWTGVNPESLEGNVRGFDPATVYRTYDDYADDADRAFLEYFLRDAYQAYGYDFHYYHGEPVDEAWVQGKIGGFTHLNSFIEKSVRLVVRQGLIGQGIAPGKADQAGVKHSRKQIEALNENRLYVAGLLMRQLRFVNQRGQPLRLSRLLRPDPALLEQPLYH
;
A
#
# COMPACT_ATOMS: atom_id res chain seq x y z
N MET A 1 33.69 30.32 9.74
CA MET A 1 33.26 30.79 8.41
C MET A 1 31.90 30.17 8.17
N ASN A 2 30.87 31.00 8.06
CA ASN A 2 29.49 30.53 7.86
C ASN A 2 29.38 29.93 6.44
N THR A 3 28.58 28.88 6.24
CA THR A 3 28.42 28.17 4.96
C THR A 3 28.08 29.13 3.80
N ILE A 4 27.32 30.18 4.08
CA ILE A 4 26.98 31.21 3.09
C ILE A 4 28.17 32.11 2.69
N GLU A 5 29.09 32.41 3.61
CA GLU A 5 30.32 33.15 3.28
C GLU A 5 31.23 32.34 2.36
N ILE A 6 31.28 31.03 2.57
CA ILE A 6 32.00 30.10 1.69
C ILE A 6 31.36 30.10 0.30
N ALA A 7 30.02 30.03 0.23
CA ALA A 7 29.29 30.08 -1.03
C ALA A 7 29.54 31.37 -1.82
N ARG A 8 29.52 32.53 -1.14
CA ARG A 8 29.86 33.83 -1.73
C ARG A 8 31.28 33.86 -2.30
N ARG A 9 32.27 33.39 -1.53
CA ARG A 9 33.66 33.32 -2.00
C ARG A 9 33.83 32.42 -3.22
N LEU A 10 33.19 31.26 -3.24
CA LEU A 10 33.23 30.36 -4.38
C LEU A 10 32.58 30.99 -5.62
N ALA A 11 31.46 31.70 -5.45
CA ALA A 11 30.81 32.44 -6.52
C ALA A 11 31.69 33.59 -7.05
N GLU A 12 32.33 34.37 -6.18
CA GLU A 12 33.30 35.42 -6.54
C GLU A 12 34.50 34.87 -7.32
N CYS A 13 34.97 33.68 -6.95
CA CYS A 13 36.06 32.99 -7.65
C CYS A 13 35.65 32.36 -9.00
N GLY A 14 34.35 32.39 -9.36
CA GLY A 14 33.84 31.75 -10.57
C GLY A 14 33.67 30.23 -10.48
N GLU A 15 33.83 29.64 -9.30
CA GLU A 15 33.69 28.20 -9.04
C GLU A 15 32.21 27.82 -8.92
N LYS A 16 31.53 27.81 -10.07
CA LYS A 16 30.07 27.72 -10.17
C LYS A 16 29.48 26.50 -9.46
N THR A 17 30.03 25.31 -9.70
CA THR A 17 29.47 24.04 -9.18
C THR A 17 29.62 23.95 -7.66
N GLU A 18 30.76 24.37 -7.16
CA GLU A 18 31.14 24.40 -5.77
C GLU A 18 30.30 25.44 -5.03
N ALA A 19 30.10 26.62 -5.63
CA ALA A 19 29.20 27.65 -5.11
C ALA A 19 27.75 27.15 -5.03
N GLN A 20 27.25 26.46 -6.07
CA GLN A 20 25.91 25.86 -6.04
C GLN A 20 25.77 24.86 -4.89
N ARG A 21 26.75 23.98 -4.68
CA ARG A 21 26.74 23.02 -3.56
C ARG A 21 26.75 23.75 -2.21
N ALA A 22 27.58 24.78 -2.06
CA ALA A 22 27.67 25.55 -0.83
C ALA A 22 26.37 26.33 -0.54
N TYR A 23 25.74 26.94 -1.54
CA TYR A 23 24.43 27.60 -1.37
C TYR A 23 23.31 26.61 -1.03
N THR A 24 23.30 25.42 -1.65
CA THR A 24 22.36 24.35 -1.28
C THR A 24 22.52 23.94 0.18
N LEU A 25 23.76 23.75 0.64
CA LEU A 25 24.04 23.42 2.04
C LEU A 25 23.65 24.56 2.98
N ALA A 26 23.86 25.81 2.58
CA ALA A 26 23.45 26.97 3.37
C ALA A 26 21.92 27.02 3.56
N LEU A 27 21.14 26.77 2.49
CA LEU A 27 19.67 26.72 2.56
C LEU A 27 19.13 25.57 3.41
N GLN A 28 19.94 24.53 3.66
CA GLN A 28 19.59 23.42 4.55
C GLN A 28 19.94 23.71 6.02
N ALA A 29 20.72 24.75 6.30
CA ALA A 29 21.07 25.18 7.65
C ALA A 29 19.98 26.09 8.25
N ALA A 30 19.79 26.04 9.57
CA ALA A 30 18.67 26.69 10.25
C ALA A 30 18.85 28.22 10.52
N ASP A 31 19.99 28.80 10.13
CA ASP A 31 20.44 30.11 10.64
C ASP A 31 20.55 31.23 9.57
N LEU A 32 19.91 31.07 8.40
CA LEU A 32 19.93 32.13 7.38
C LEU A 32 18.88 33.22 7.67
N SER A 33 19.27 34.47 7.43
CA SER A 33 18.29 35.57 7.34
C SER A 33 17.45 35.47 6.06
N PRO A 34 16.23 36.04 6.01
CA PRO A 34 15.41 36.02 4.80
C PRO A 34 16.11 36.57 3.54
N GLU A 35 16.96 37.58 3.70
CA GLU A 35 17.76 38.17 2.62
C GLU A 35 18.81 37.19 2.10
N GLU A 36 19.46 36.45 3.00
CA GLU A 36 20.45 35.43 2.69
C GLU A 36 19.83 34.20 2.03
N GLU A 37 18.64 33.78 2.50
CA GLU A 37 17.84 32.75 1.83
C GLU A 37 17.48 33.17 0.40
N LEU A 38 17.05 34.42 0.22
CA LEU A 38 16.70 34.97 -1.09
C LEU A 38 17.91 35.02 -2.02
N GLU A 39 19.07 35.45 -1.52
CA GLU A 39 20.34 35.47 -2.26
C GLU A 39 20.72 34.07 -2.73
N ALA A 40 20.75 33.11 -1.81
CA ALA A 40 21.13 31.73 -2.09
C ALA A 40 20.19 31.09 -3.13
N ALA A 41 18.87 31.23 -2.94
CA ALA A 41 17.87 30.70 -3.86
C ALA A 41 17.95 31.38 -5.24
N SER A 42 18.17 32.69 -5.29
CA SER A 42 18.37 33.44 -6.53
C SER A 42 19.61 32.97 -7.28
N TYR A 43 20.74 32.80 -6.58
CA TYR A 43 21.96 32.28 -7.17
C TYR A 43 21.72 30.90 -7.77
N LEU A 44 21.06 29.99 -7.05
CA LEU A 44 20.72 28.66 -7.56
C LEU A 44 19.87 28.74 -8.84
N LEU A 45 18.84 29.58 -8.86
CA LEU A 45 18.00 29.75 -10.06
C LEU A 45 18.80 30.29 -11.26
N PHE A 46 19.48 31.43 -11.10
CA PHE A 46 20.16 32.10 -12.22
C PHE A 46 21.42 31.37 -12.69
N SER A 47 22.09 30.65 -11.80
CA SER A 47 23.22 29.79 -12.18
C SER A 47 22.76 28.46 -12.81
N LYS A 48 21.46 28.16 -12.92
CA LYS A 48 20.95 26.86 -13.38
C LYS A 48 21.38 25.70 -12.49
N GLY A 49 21.33 25.91 -11.17
CA GLY A 49 21.45 24.85 -10.16
C GLY A 49 20.14 24.07 -10.00
N ASP A 50 19.94 23.39 -8.87
CA ASP A 50 18.67 22.71 -8.59
C ASP A 50 17.56 23.74 -8.36
N TYR A 51 16.74 23.93 -9.39
CA TYR A 51 15.66 24.91 -9.36
C TYR A 51 14.59 24.58 -8.32
N ARG A 52 14.42 23.31 -7.91
CA ARG A 52 13.39 22.93 -6.91
C ARG A 52 13.75 23.44 -5.53
N ILE A 53 15.04 23.44 -5.19
CA ILE A 53 15.55 24.02 -3.94
C ILE A 53 15.30 25.53 -3.94
N ALA A 54 15.63 26.21 -5.04
CA ALA A 54 15.37 27.64 -5.19
C ALA A 54 13.86 27.95 -5.08
N TYR A 55 13.03 27.20 -5.81
CA TYR A 55 11.58 27.39 -5.83
C TYR A 55 10.93 27.13 -4.47
N THR A 56 11.33 26.06 -3.76
CA THR A 56 10.89 25.79 -2.39
C THR A 56 11.22 26.95 -1.45
N SER A 57 12.42 27.52 -1.58
CA SER A 57 12.88 28.64 -0.76
C SER A 57 12.07 29.91 -1.06
N PHE A 58 11.84 30.22 -2.34
CA PHE A 58 10.98 31.34 -2.75
C PHE A 58 9.55 31.18 -2.21
N LEU A 59 8.96 30.00 -2.34
CA LEU A 59 7.62 29.72 -1.82
C LEU A 59 7.56 29.89 -0.29
N SER A 60 8.58 29.40 0.43
CA SER A 60 8.70 29.55 1.88
C SER A 60 8.81 31.03 2.31
N LEU A 61 9.66 31.82 1.64
CA LEU A 61 9.78 33.26 1.90
C LEU A 61 8.46 33.99 1.62
N TYR A 62 7.82 33.69 0.48
CA TYR A 62 6.54 34.26 0.10
C TYR A 62 5.44 33.98 1.13
N ARG A 63 5.32 32.71 1.58
CA ARG A 63 4.36 32.29 2.61
C ARG A 63 4.62 32.93 3.97
N ARG A 64 5.87 33.26 4.29
CA ARG A 64 6.26 34.01 5.49
C ARG A 64 6.06 35.54 5.36
N GLY A 65 5.47 36.02 4.26
CA GLY A 65 5.23 37.44 4.04
C GLY A 65 6.48 38.24 3.66
N ARG A 66 7.54 37.58 3.19
CA ARG A 66 8.80 38.22 2.81
C ARG A 66 8.88 38.38 1.30
N PHE A 67 9.29 39.56 0.83
CA PHE A 67 9.53 39.88 -0.59
C PHE A 67 8.38 39.46 -1.54
N GLN A 68 7.13 39.59 -1.10
CA GLN A 68 6.01 38.93 -1.78
C GLN A 68 5.81 39.41 -3.22
N ALA A 69 5.92 40.71 -3.46
CA ALA A 69 5.74 41.27 -4.80
C ALA A 69 6.85 40.79 -5.75
N GLU A 70 8.10 40.89 -5.29
CA GLU A 70 9.30 40.51 -6.03
C GLU A 70 9.31 39.00 -6.32
N LEU A 71 8.98 38.18 -5.31
CA LEU A 71 8.93 36.73 -5.45
C LEU A 71 7.78 36.27 -6.34
N LEU A 72 6.60 36.89 -6.25
CA LEU A 72 5.49 36.55 -7.14
C LEU A 72 5.83 36.87 -8.59
N GLU A 73 6.44 38.03 -8.85
CA GLU A 73 6.90 38.40 -10.19
C GLU A 73 7.97 37.42 -10.70
N LEU A 74 9.00 37.15 -9.88
CA LEU A 74 10.07 36.22 -10.22
C LEU A 74 9.53 34.82 -10.51
N MET A 75 8.69 34.27 -9.64
CA MET A 75 8.09 32.94 -9.83
C MET A 75 7.16 32.90 -11.04
N THR A 76 6.44 33.99 -11.31
CA THR A 76 5.59 34.11 -12.51
C THR A 76 6.43 34.04 -13.78
N GLN A 77 7.51 34.83 -13.85
CA GLN A 77 8.39 34.86 -15.02
C GLN A 77 9.17 33.56 -15.21
N ALA A 78 9.68 32.99 -14.12
CA ALA A 78 10.55 31.81 -14.18
C ALA A 78 9.78 30.50 -14.36
N PHE A 79 8.59 30.36 -13.75
CA PHE A 79 7.90 29.06 -13.66
C PHE A 79 6.51 29.03 -14.30
N TYR A 80 5.76 30.13 -14.30
CA TYR A 80 4.41 30.15 -14.88
C TYR A 80 4.39 30.50 -16.38
N LEU A 81 4.95 31.65 -16.77
CA LEU A 81 4.91 32.13 -18.15
C LEU A 81 5.49 31.14 -19.18
N PRO A 82 6.58 30.41 -18.91
CA PRO A 82 7.09 29.42 -19.86
C PRO A 82 6.11 28.28 -20.16
N ASN A 83 5.12 28.06 -19.29
CA ASN A 83 4.20 26.92 -19.35
C ASN A 83 2.75 27.32 -19.64
N VAL A 84 2.44 28.62 -19.71
CA VAL A 84 1.07 29.14 -19.77
C VAL A 84 0.32 28.67 -21.03
N ASP A 85 0.99 28.58 -22.17
CA ASP A 85 0.37 28.16 -23.43
C ASP A 85 -0.09 26.69 -23.40
N SER A 86 0.65 25.84 -22.69
CA SER A 86 0.28 24.43 -22.49
C SER A 86 -0.97 24.31 -21.62
N LEU A 87 -1.03 25.07 -20.52
CA LEU A 87 -2.18 25.12 -19.62
C LEU A 87 -3.42 25.68 -20.33
N ARG A 88 -3.25 26.77 -21.08
CA ARG A 88 -4.31 27.39 -21.90
C ARG A 88 -4.86 26.43 -22.93
N ARG A 89 -4.00 25.77 -23.71
CA ARG A 89 -4.42 24.82 -24.73
C ARG A 89 -5.22 23.67 -24.14
N ARG A 90 -4.80 23.15 -22.98
CA ARG A 90 -5.53 22.07 -22.29
C ARG A 90 -6.89 22.54 -21.79
N TYR A 91 -6.95 23.74 -21.20
CA TYR A 91 -8.20 24.38 -20.78
C TYR A 91 -9.19 24.52 -21.95
N GLU A 92 -8.72 25.09 -23.06
CA GLU A 92 -9.53 25.32 -24.26
C GLU A 92 -10.01 24.01 -24.89
N GLU A 93 -9.15 22.99 -24.97
CA GLU A 93 -9.54 21.65 -25.46
C GLU A 93 -10.65 21.04 -24.57
N ASN A 94 -10.49 21.10 -23.24
CA ASN A 94 -11.50 20.59 -22.31
C ASN A 94 -12.82 21.36 -22.43
N CYS A 95 -12.78 22.70 -22.50
CA CYS A 95 -13.98 23.52 -22.68
C CYS A 95 -14.71 23.16 -23.98
N ALA A 96 -13.99 23.00 -25.09
CA ALA A 96 -14.57 22.63 -26.38
C ALA A 96 -15.23 21.25 -26.36
N LEU A 97 -14.62 20.27 -25.68
CA LEU A 97 -15.18 18.93 -25.50
C LEU A 97 -16.42 18.96 -24.59
N LEU A 98 -16.29 19.58 -23.41
CA LEU A 98 -17.35 19.64 -22.42
C LEU A 98 -18.55 20.42 -22.93
N ALA A 99 -18.37 21.51 -23.68
CA ALA A 99 -19.46 22.29 -24.28
C ALA A 99 -20.36 21.48 -25.22
N ARG A 100 -19.85 20.40 -25.81
CA ARG A 100 -20.62 19.49 -26.69
C ARG A 100 -21.13 18.25 -25.96
N TYR A 101 -20.69 18.02 -24.72
CA TYR A 101 -21.02 16.83 -23.97
C TYR A 101 -22.46 16.88 -23.45
N PRO A 102 -23.30 15.85 -23.66
CA PRO A 102 -24.74 15.91 -23.37
C PRO A 102 -25.08 16.03 -21.88
N TYR A 103 -24.19 15.56 -21.00
CA TYR A 103 -24.44 15.46 -19.55
C TYR A 103 -23.64 16.46 -18.71
N LEU A 104 -23.28 17.59 -19.33
CA LEU A 104 -22.93 18.82 -18.62
C LEU A 104 -23.97 19.85 -19.01
N PHE A 105 -24.71 20.42 -18.05
CA PHE A 105 -25.82 21.32 -18.37
C PHE A 105 -25.38 22.79 -18.44
N ARG A 106 -24.48 23.19 -17.55
CA ARG A 106 -23.88 24.54 -17.53
C ARG A 106 -22.86 24.73 -18.66
N ARG A 107 -22.87 25.90 -19.33
CA ARG A 107 -22.08 26.16 -20.56
C ARG A 107 -21.28 27.47 -20.56
N ASP A 108 -21.46 28.33 -19.58
CA ASP A 108 -20.82 29.65 -19.44
C ASP A 108 -19.38 29.53 -18.93
N PHE A 109 -18.49 28.91 -19.71
CA PHE A 109 -17.06 28.80 -19.37
C PHE A 109 -16.39 30.19 -19.34
N PRO A 110 -15.68 30.56 -18.26
CA PRO A 110 -14.93 31.81 -18.21
C PRO A 110 -13.74 31.78 -19.19
N PRO A 111 -13.25 32.94 -19.67
CA PRO A 111 -11.96 33.03 -20.35
C PRO A 111 -10.81 32.53 -19.47
N PHE A 112 -9.74 32.02 -20.08
CA PHE A 112 -8.56 31.52 -19.35
C PHE A 112 -7.95 32.59 -18.42
N GLU A 113 -7.93 33.85 -18.87
CA GLU A 113 -7.42 35.00 -18.13
C GLU A 113 -8.25 35.37 -16.90
N GLU A 114 -9.49 34.88 -16.82
CA GLU A 114 -10.44 35.17 -15.74
C GLU A 114 -10.50 34.03 -14.70
N LEU A 115 -9.80 32.92 -14.95
CA LEU A 115 -9.76 31.79 -14.01
C LEU A 115 -9.22 32.24 -12.64
N PRO A 116 -9.92 31.91 -11.53
CA PRO A 116 -9.53 32.36 -10.20
C PRO A 116 -8.24 31.71 -9.69
N ILE A 117 -7.91 30.49 -10.15
CA ILE A 117 -6.71 29.76 -9.73
C ILE A 117 -5.74 29.63 -10.89
N ARG A 118 -4.47 29.98 -10.66
CA ARG A 118 -3.36 29.67 -11.57
C ARG A 118 -2.58 28.49 -11.05
N PHE A 119 -2.28 27.52 -11.90
CA PHE A 119 -1.43 26.40 -11.53
C PHE A 119 0.00 26.67 -12.02
N TYR A 120 0.91 26.88 -11.08
CA TYR A 120 2.32 27.06 -11.40
C TYR A 120 2.98 25.68 -11.44
N PRO A 121 3.54 25.22 -12.56
CA PRO A 121 4.26 23.95 -12.60
C PRO A 121 5.43 23.98 -11.61
N TYR A 122 5.56 22.94 -10.80
CA TYR A 122 6.63 22.80 -9.81
C TYR A 122 7.66 21.77 -10.23
N ASP A 123 7.22 20.68 -10.86
CA ASP A 123 8.03 19.66 -11.49
C ASP A 123 7.25 19.04 -12.66
N ASP A 124 7.74 17.93 -13.22
CA ASP A 124 7.08 17.23 -14.34
C ASP A 124 5.71 16.65 -13.98
N ASN A 125 5.39 16.53 -12.68
CA ASN A 125 4.22 15.80 -12.20
C ASN A 125 3.17 16.69 -11.52
N GLY A 126 3.58 17.83 -10.93
CA GLY A 126 2.70 18.60 -10.06
C GLY A 126 2.87 20.11 -10.12
N TYR A 127 1.96 20.77 -9.42
CA TYR A 127 1.71 22.20 -9.51
C TYR A 127 1.56 22.82 -8.12
N LEU A 128 1.85 24.11 -8.03
CA LEU A 128 1.49 24.97 -6.90
C LEU A 128 0.28 25.81 -7.31
N PRO A 129 -0.91 25.54 -6.76
CA PRO A 129 -2.10 26.35 -7.04
C PRO A 129 -1.97 27.73 -6.38
N PHE A 130 -2.24 28.78 -7.14
CA PHE A 130 -2.23 30.17 -6.68
C PHE A 130 -3.61 30.78 -6.83
N ASP A 131 -4.25 31.09 -5.70
CA ASP A 131 -5.52 31.81 -5.68
C ASP A 131 -5.27 33.30 -5.93
N ARG A 132 -5.79 33.81 -7.05
CA ARG A 132 -5.51 35.18 -7.50
C ARG A 132 -6.16 36.25 -6.65
N LYS A 133 -7.27 35.91 -5.96
CA LYS A 133 -8.05 36.88 -5.19
C LYS A 133 -7.39 37.14 -3.84
N SER A 134 -6.98 36.09 -3.16
CA SER A 134 -6.29 36.14 -1.86
C SER A 134 -4.78 36.34 -2.00
N GLY A 135 -4.21 36.01 -3.17
CA GLY A 135 -2.76 36.08 -3.39
C GLY A 135 -2.00 34.97 -2.66
N VAL A 136 -2.61 33.80 -2.47
CA VAL A 136 -2.05 32.71 -1.66
C VAL A 136 -1.70 31.50 -2.52
N PHE A 137 -0.53 30.91 -2.29
CA PHE A 137 -0.15 29.60 -2.84
C PHE A 137 -0.58 28.47 -1.90
N SER A 138 -1.43 27.59 -2.39
CA SER A 138 -1.80 26.33 -1.74
C SER A 138 -0.66 25.30 -1.82
N ASP A 139 -0.84 24.16 -1.17
CA ASP A 139 0.15 23.08 -1.18
C ASP A 139 0.30 22.43 -2.56
N TYR A 140 1.44 21.78 -2.75
CA TYR A 140 1.76 21.04 -3.96
C TYR A 140 0.67 20.00 -4.27
N VAL A 141 0.22 19.99 -5.52
CA VAL A 141 -0.76 19.02 -6.03
C VAL A 141 -0.18 18.27 -7.21
N ASN A 142 -0.18 16.94 -7.12
CA ASN A 142 0.01 16.04 -8.27
C ASN A 142 -1.30 15.32 -8.56
N PHE A 143 -1.93 15.69 -9.68
CA PHE A 143 -3.22 15.17 -10.13
C PHE A 143 -3.21 13.68 -10.52
N ASN A 144 -2.03 13.10 -10.70
CA ASN A 144 -1.84 11.69 -11.06
C ASN A 144 -1.27 10.86 -9.90
N THR A 145 -1.29 11.39 -8.67
CA THR A 145 -0.89 10.62 -7.49
C THR A 145 -1.76 9.36 -7.42
N PRO A 146 -1.17 8.15 -7.39
CA PRO A 146 -1.92 6.90 -7.47
C PRO A 146 -2.49 6.52 -6.10
N VAL A 147 -3.38 7.37 -5.58
CA VAL A 147 -4.04 7.23 -4.28
C VAL A 147 -5.53 7.52 -4.45
N VAL A 148 -6.38 6.64 -3.91
CA VAL A 148 -7.81 6.85 -3.79
C VAL A 148 -8.12 7.14 -2.32
N ASP A 149 -8.27 8.42 -2.00
CA ASP A 149 -8.34 8.93 -0.62
C ASP A 149 -9.75 8.96 0.00
N ARG A 150 -10.75 8.41 -0.69
CA ARG A 150 -12.16 8.46 -0.29
C ARG A 150 -12.93 7.21 -0.70
N ASN A 151 -14.02 6.92 0.02
CA ASN A 151 -14.91 5.79 -0.25
C ASN A 151 -16.04 6.21 -1.23
N PHE A 152 -15.76 6.12 -2.52
CA PHE A 152 -16.72 6.33 -3.59
C PHE A 152 -17.82 5.26 -3.62
N PHE A 153 -17.48 4.02 -3.26
CA PHE A 153 -18.36 2.86 -3.41
C PHE A 153 -18.97 2.38 -2.09
N HIS A 154 -19.13 3.28 -1.12
CA HIS A 154 -19.72 2.99 0.19
C HIS A 154 -21.14 2.43 0.09
N ASP A 155 -21.90 2.89 -0.91
CA ASP A 155 -23.25 2.45 -1.25
C ASP A 155 -23.36 2.32 -2.77
N LEU A 156 -23.98 1.22 -3.22
CA LEU A 156 -24.20 0.89 -4.63
C LEU A 156 -25.69 0.68 -4.96
N GLU A 157 -26.60 1.05 -4.07
CA GLU A 157 -28.04 1.05 -4.38
C GLU A 157 -28.36 2.10 -5.44
N GLN A 158 -27.83 3.30 -5.28
CA GLN A 158 -27.94 4.40 -6.24
C GLN A 158 -26.69 4.55 -7.12
N PRO A 159 -26.79 5.25 -8.27
CA PRO A 159 -25.63 5.56 -9.10
C PRO A 159 -24.57 6.33 -8.31
N VAL A 160 -23.29 6.10 -8.60
CA VAL A 160 -22.19 6.68 -7.81
C VAL A 160 -22.22 8.20 -7.89
N LEU A 161 -22.20 8.87 -6.73
CA LEU A 161 -22.11 10.31 -6.59
C LEU A 161 -20.82 10.69 -5.87
N ALA A 162 -20.05 11.60 -6.46
CA ALA A 162 -18.82 12.11 -5.88
C ALA A 162 -18.75 13.63 -6.01
N ALA A 163 -18.38 14.31 -4.93
CA ALA A 163 -18.19 15.75 -4.90
C ALA A 163 -16.71 16.15 -5.06
N ASP A 164 -16.47 17.23 -5.81
CA ASP A 164 -15.20 17.94 -5.92
C ASP A 164 -13.99 17.00 -6.15
N VAL A 165 -14.10 16.13 -7.15
CA VAL A 165 -13.04 15.20 -7.55
C VAL A 165 -12.11 15.88 -8.56
N TYR A 166 -11.02 16.45 -8.05
CA TYR A 166 -10.03 17.12 -8.89
C TYR A 166 -8.80 16.27 -9.21
N SER A 167 -8.73 15.00 -8.78
CA SER A 167 -7.63 14.09 -9.14
C SER A 167 -7.90 13.42 -10.49
N GLN A 168 -6.98 13.57 -11.45
CA GLN A 168 -7.05 12.84 -12.73
C GLN A 168 -7.06 11.33 -12.49
N TYR A 169 -6.26 10.85 -11.53
CA TYR A 169 -6.22 9.44 -11.17
C TYR A 169 -7.57 8.93 -10.65
N GLN A 170 -8.26 9.69 -9.79
CA GLN A 170 -9.57 9.30 -9.25
C GLN A 170 -10.70 9.41 -10.28
N LEU A 171 -10.66 10.41 -11.17
CA LEU A 171 -11.62 10.52 -12.27
C LEU A 171 -11.53 9.30 -13.20
N GLU A 172 -10.30 8.90 -13.53
CA GLU A 172 -10.07 7.68 -14.31
C GLU A 172 -10.46 6.42 -13.52
N TYR A 173 -10.17 6.38 -12.22
CA TYR A 173 -10.56 5.27 -11.34
C TYR A 173 -12.08 5.04 -11.35
N LEU A 174 -12.87 6.10 -11.18
CA LEU A 174 -14.33 6.02 -11.27
C LEU A 174 -14.78 5.54 -12.66
N ASN A 175 -14.22 6.15 -13.72
CA ASN A 175 -14.56 5.79 -15.09
C ASN A 175 -14.18 4.35 -15.45
N ASP A 176 -13.09 3.81 -14.92
CA ASP A 176 -12.64 2.45 -15.22
C ASP A 176 -13.33 1.40 -14.33
N SER A 177 -13.84 1.79 -13.16
CA SER A 177 -14.41 0.87 -12.15
C SER A 177 -15.94 0.75 -12.22
N VAL A 178 -16.66 1.83 -12.48
CA VAL A 178 -18.14 1.78 -12.61
C VAL A 178 -18.48 1.13 -13.95
N ARG A 179 -19.45 0.22 -14.00
CA ARG A 179 -19.84 -0.47 -15.25
C ARG A 179 -20.78 0.39 -16.09
N LYS A 180 -20.88 0.15 -17.39
CA LYS A 180 -21.82 0.90 -18.24
C LYS A 180 -23.28 0.59 -17.87
N SER A 181 -24.16 1.57 -17.98
CA SER A 181 -25.60 1.40 -17.74
C SER A 181 -26.19 0.25 -18.57
N GLU A 182 -25.77 0.12 -19.84
CA GLU A 182 -26.21 -0.96 -20.75
C GLU A 182 -25.65 -2.34 -20.38
N TRP A 183 -24.65 -2.41 -19.49
CA TRP A 183 -24.06 -3.68 -19.06
C TRP A 183 -24.64 -4.16 -17.74
N VAL A 184 -25.21 -3.27 -16.94
CA VAL A 184 -25.90 -3.62 -15.68
C VAL A 184 -27.43 -3.60 -15.83
N GLY A 185 -27.96 -3.22 -16.98
CA GLY A 185 -29.40 -3.21 -17.25
C GLY A 185 -30.18 -2.19 -16.41
N ARG A 186 -29.54 -1.11 -15.97
CA ARG A 186 -30.15 -0.01 -15.20
C ARG A 186 -29.30 1.25 -15.34
N GLU A 187 -29.86 2.41 -14.99
CA GLU A 187 -29.09 3.66 -14.91
C GLU A 187 -27.89 3.42 -13.99
N ASN A 188 -26.68 3.69 -14.49
CA ASN A 188 -25.44 3.54 -13.72
C ASN A 188 -24.39 4.61 -14.07
N HIS A 189 -24.84 5.85 -14.28
CA HIS A 189 -23.92 6.95 -14.54
C HIS A 189 -23.10 7.31 -13.30
N ILE A 190 -21.96 7.97 -13.53
CA ILE A 190 -21.10 8.52 -12.49
C ILE A 190 -21.43 9.99 -12.36
N TYR A 191 -22.04 10.38 -11.24
CA TYR A 191 -22.37 11.76 -10.95
C TYR A 191 -21.18 12.45 -10.28
N LEU A 192 -20.64 13.45 -10.96
CA LEU A 192 -19.59 14.32 -10.44
C LEU A 192 -20.22 15.67 -10.12
N HIS A 193 -20.39 15.93 -8.83
CA HIS A 193 -20.87 17.22 -8.34
C HIS A 193 -19.69 18.14 -8.09
N TYR A 194 -19.73 19.36 -8.64
CA TYR A 194 -18.76 20.40 -8.35
C TYR A 194 -19.47 21.58 -7.70
N THR A 195 -19.00 21.96 -6.50
CA THR A 195 -19.64 23.00 -5.69
C THR A 195 -19.48 24.39 -6.30
N ASP A 196 -18.35 24.67 -6.93
CA ASP A 196 -18.03 25.94 -7.56
C ASP A 196 -17.60 25.77 -9.04
N TRP A 197 -18.30 26.48 -9.92
CA TRP A 197 -18.04 26.46 -11.37
C TRP A 197 -16.67 27.01 -11.75
N ALA A 198 -16.27 28.14 -11.18
CA ALA A 198 -15.02 28.80 -11.53
C ALA A 198 -13.81 28.00 -11.02
N VAL A 199 -13.95 27.34 -9.87
CA VAL A 199 -12.96 26.38 -9.35
C VAL A 199 -12.88 25.15 -10.24
N PHE A 200 -14.01 24.57 -10.65
CA PHE A 200 -14.03 23.46 -11.63
C PHE A 200 -13.33 23.85 -12.93
N CYS A 201 -13.70 24.98 -13.53
CA CYS A 201 -13.06 25.49 -14.74
C CYS A 201 -11.55 25.71 -14.55
N SER A 202 -11.12 26.20 -13.39
CA SER A 202 -9.69 26.39 -13.12
C SER A 202 -8.92 25.07 -13.19
N HIS A 203 -9.46 23.98 -12.69
CA HIS A 203 -8.80 22.67 -12.72
C HIS A 203 -8.71 22.07 -14.14
N LEU A 204 -9.54 22.50 -15.08
CA LEU A 204 -9.45 22.08 -16.49
C LEU A 204 -8.14 22.50 -17.18
N GLN A 205 -7.36 23.41 -16.58
CA GLN A 205 -5.99 23.74 -17.00
C GLN A 205 -5.03 22.54 -16.86
N CYS A 206 -5.30 21.66 -15.91
CA CYS A 206 -4.41 20.57 -15.54
C CYS A 206 -4.99 19.18 -15.85
N LEU A 207 -6.31 19.03 -15.80
CA LEU A 207 -7.04 17.77 -16.06
C LEU A 207 -7.24 17.49 -17.55
N SER A 208 -7.55 16.24 -17.90
CA SER A 208 -7.87 15.81 -19.26
C SER A 208 -9.17 15.01 -19.31
N PHE A 209 -10.21 15.60 -19.90
CA PHE A 209 -11.52 14.96 -20.06
C PHE A 209 -11.67 14.17 -21.36
N LYS A 210 -10.70 14.29 -22.29
CA LYS A 210 -10.75 13.69 -23.62
C LYS A 210 -11.05 12.19 -23.64
N LYS A 211 -10.51 11.43 -22.71
CA LYS A 211 -10.78 9.98 -22.59
C LYS A 211 -12.04 9.71 -21.76
N LEU A 212 -12.21 10.45 -20.67
CA LEU A 212 -13.32 10.30 -19.71
C LEU A 212 -14.69 10.46 -20.36
N LEU A 213 -14.82 11.37 -21.33
CA LEU A 213 -16.11 11.67 -21.97
C LEU A 213 -16.52 10.66 -23.07
N LYS A 214 -15.61 9.79 -23.53
CA LYS A 214 -15.86 8.92 -24.70
C LYS A 214 -16.99 7.93 -24.52
N GLU A 215 -17.17 7.42 -23.31
CA GLU A 215 -18.19 6.41 -23.01
C GLU A 215 -19.49 7.01 -22.50
N GLU A 216 -19.58 8.34 -22.42
CA GLU A 216 -20.77 9.06 -21.95
C GLU A 216 -21.25 8.64 -20.55
N LYS A 217 -20.33 8.18 -19.70
CA LYS A 217 -20.65 7.69 -18.35
C LYS A 217 -20.79 8.77 -17.28
N LEU A 218 -20.16 9.92 -17.48
CA LEU A 218 -20.13 10.99 -16.50
C LEU A 218 -21.37 11.88 -16.60
N VAL A 219 -21.95 12.27 -15.47
CA VAL A 219 -22.93 13.36 -15.36
C VAL A 219 -22.29 14.43 -14.49
N LEU A 220 -22.11 15.64 -15.02
CA LEU A 220 -21.50 16.75 -14.31
C LEU A 220 -22.59 17.68 -13.80
N LEU A 221 -22.73 17.78 -12.48
CA LEU A 221 -23.69 18.66 -11.79
C LEU A 221 -22.93 19.82 -11.13
N ILE A 222 -23.34 21.05 -11.38
CA ILE A 222 -22.68 22.25 -10.86
C ILE A 222 -23.58 22.97 -9.83
N GLY A 223 -23.06 23.23 -8.63
CA GLY A 223 -23.77 23.96 -7.59
C GLY A 223 -25.12 23.31 -7.24
N ASP A 224 -26.22 24.06 -7.36
CA ASP A 224 -27.56 23.60 -7.02
C ASP A 224 -28.11 22.53 -7.98
N GLU A 225 -27.44 22.25 -9.11
CA GLU A 225 -27.83 21.16 -10.01
C GLU A 225 -27.82 19.78 -9.33
N LEU A 226 -27.18 19.65 -8.16
CA LEU A 226 -27.21 18.45 -7.31
C LEU A 226 -28.63 17.94 -7.02
N THR A 227 -29.63 18.82 -6.94
CA THR A 227 -31.03 18.41 -6.67
C THR A 227 -31.64 17.53 -7.75
N GLN A 228 -30.96 17.38 -8.90
CA GLN A 228 -31.37 16.51 -9.99
C GLN A 228 -30.89 15.06 -9.81
N TYR A 229 -30.07 14.76 -8.79
CA TYR A 229 -29.55 13.41 -8.55
C TYR A 229 -30.56 12.52 -7.81
N PRO A 230 -30.72 11.24 -8.23
CA PRO A 230 -30.33 10.70 -9.53
C PRO A 230 -31.31 11.18 -10.63
N ILE A 231 -30.82 11.38 -11.86
CA ILE A 231 -31.67 11.81 -12.98
C ILE A 231 -32.48 10.61 -13.48
N ASP A 232 -33.78 10.82 -13.71
CA ASP A 232 -34.58 9.88 -14.50
C ASP A 232 -34.21 10.00 -15.99
N PHE A 233 -33.31 9.13 -16.45
CA PHE A 233 -32.84 9.11 -17.83
C PHE A 233 -33.92 8.74 -18.84
N GLN A 234 -34.91 7.96 -18.44
CA GLN A 234 -36.03 7.62 -19.31
C GLN A 234 -36.91 8.83 -19.52
N ALA A 235 -37.30 9.53 -18.44
CA ALA A 235 -38.14 10.72 -18.53
C ALA A 235 -37.42 11.89 -19.22
N ARG A 236 -36.12 12.10 -18.94
CA ARG A 236 -35.38 13.26 -19.44
C ARG A 236 -34.81 13.07 -20.83
N PHE A 237 -34.27 11.89 -21.14
CA PHE A 237 -33.53 11.64 -22.37
C PHE A 237 -34.19 10.56 -23.25
N GLY A 238 -35.27 9.92 -22.79
CA GLY A 238 -35.92 8.83 -23.51
C GLY A 238 -35.12 7.52 -23.49
N ILE A 239 -34.14 7.37 -22.59
CA ILE A 239 -33.25 6.22 -22.52
C ILE A 239 -33.70 5.28 -21.40
N ASP A 240 -34.19 4.10 -21.78
CA ASP A 240 -34.63 3.06 -20.85
C ASP A 240 -33.58 1.95 -20.76
N TYR A 241 -32.70 2.05 -19.75
CA TYR A 241 -31.62 1.08 -19.54
C TYR A 241 -32.12 -0.29 -19.06
N SER A 242 -33.35 -0.39 -18.55
CA SER A 242 -33.92 -1.66 -18.07
C SER A 242 -34.13 -2.72 -19.17
N ARG A 243 -34.08 -2.27 -20.43
CA ARG A 243 -34.20 -3.13 -21.62
C ARG A 243 -32.94 -3.90 -21.97
N TYR A 244 -31.80 -3.52 -21.41
CA TYR A 244 -30.53 -4.19 -21.68
C TYR A 244 -30.32 -5.36 -20.71
N PRO A 245 -29.87 -6.54 -21.19
CA PRO A 245 -29.54 -7.65 -20.31
C PRO A 245 -28.26 -7.35 -19.52
N VAL A 246 -28.20 -7.83 -18.28
CA VAL A 246 -26.98 -7.80 -17.47
C VAL A 246 -25.91 -8.63 -18.16
N ARG A 247 -24.74 -8.03 -18.38
CA ARG A 247 -23.58 -8.68 -19.00
C ARG A 247 -22.66 -9.27 -17.93
N PRO A 248 -22.01 -10.41 -18.20
CA PRO A 248 -20.90 -10.90 -17.37
C PRO A 248 -19.76 -9.87 -17.27
N VAL A 249 -18.97 -9.96 -16.21
CA VAL A 249 -17.75 -9.14 -16.06
C VAL A 249 -16.71 -9.56 -17.10
N HIS A 250 -16.14 -8.59 -17.79
CA HIS A 250 -15.06 -8.79 -18.74
C HIS A 250 -13.68 -8.66 -18.09
N ILE A 251 -12.69 -9.39 -18.63
CA ILE A 251 -11.29 -9.41 -18.15
C ILE A 251 -10.72 -7.99 -17.99
N ARG A 252 -10.95 -7.10 -18.96
CA ARG A 252 -10.42 -5.73 -18.94
C ARG A 252 -11.29 -4.71 -18.19
N GLU A 253 -12.43 -5.12 -17.63
CA GLU A 253 -13.14 -4.32 -16.60
C GLU A 253 -12.42 -4.39 -15.24
N VAL A 254 -11.70 -5.48 -14.97
CA VAL A 254 -10.96 -5.67 -13.70
C VAL A 254 -9.63 -4.91 -13.75
N ASN A 255 -9.66 -3.67 -13.27
CA ASN A 255 -8.50 -2.76 -13.23
C ASN A 255 -7.94 -2.52 -11.83
N ARG A 256 -8.65 -3.01 -10.80
CA ARG A 256 -8.33 -2.82 -9.39
C ARG A 256 -7.71 -4.10 -8.81
N LEU A 257 -6.61 -3.93 -8.09
CA LEU A 257 -5.98 -4.94 -7.25
C LEU A 257 -6.08 -4.48 -5.80
N ILE A 258 -6.65 -5.33 -4.95
CA ILE A 258 -6.47 -5.26 -3.52
C ILE A 258 -5.40 -6.30 -3.18
N TRP A 259 -4.19 -5.82 -2.93
CA TRP A 259 -3.08 -6.66 -2.55
C TRP A 259 -3.09 -6.86 -1.03
N HIS A 260 -3.34 -8.08 -0.62
CA HIS A 260 -3.25 -8.50 0.76
C HIS A 260 -1.85 -9.04 1.03
N THR A 261 -1.05 -8.29 1.78
CA THR A 261 0.37 -8.61 2.00
C THR A 261 0.57 -9.60 3.14
N GLN A 262 1.62 -10.40 3.04
CA GLN A 262 2.12 -11.21 4.15
C GLN A 262 3.27 -10.47 4.85
N LEU A 263 3.01 -9.87 6.01
CA LEU A 263 4.08 -9.27 6.83
C LEU A 263 5.00 -10.36 7.38
N SER A 264 4.42 -11.41 7.96
CA SER A 264 5.10 -12.60 8.45
C SER A 264 4.06 -13.70 8.73
N ALA A 265 4.49 -14.95 8.99
CA ALA A 265 3.58 -16.03 9.39
C ALA A 265 2.74 -15.65 10.65
N HIS A 266 1.53 -16.21 10.78
CA HIS A 266 0.65 -16.06 11.96
C HIS A 266 0.24 -14.63 12.38
N ASN A 267 0.24 -13.67 11.46
CA ASN A 267 -0.25 -12.30 11.67
C ASN A 267 -1.75 -12.10 11.41
N GLY A 268 -2.50 -13.19 11.20
CA GLY A 268 -3.95 -13.13 10.95
C GLY A 268 -4.34 -13.00 9.48
N GLY A 269 -3.43 -13.19 8.53
CA GLY A 269 -3.73 -13.14 7.09
C GLY A 269 -4.93 -13.99 6.69
N ASP A 270 -4.97 -15.27 7.07
CA ASP A 270 -6.08 -16.16 6.73
C ASP A 270 -7.44 -15.63 7.22
N PHE A 271 -7.47 -15.05 8.43
CA PHE A 271 -8.68 -14.42 8.95
C PHE A 271 -9.16 -13.28 8.05
N PHE A 272 -8.27 -12.40 7.57
CA PHE A 272 -8.67 -11.34 6.63
C PHE A 272 -9.11 -11.90 5.28
N ASN A 273 -8.48 -12.96 4.76
CA ASN A 273 -8.98 -13.63 3.55
C ASN A 273 -10.41 -14.13 3.75
N GLU A 274 -10.68 -14.77 4.89
CA GLU A 274 -11.99 -15.35 5.19
C GLU A 274 -13.09 -14.27 5.24
N ILE A 275 -12.78 -13.08 5.74
CA ILE A 275 -13.71 -11.94 5.75
C ILE A 275 -14.04 -11.44 4.34
N PHE A 276 -13.06 -11.41 3.44
CA PHE A 276 -13.23 -10.87 2.09
C PHE A 276 -13.64 -11.92 1.04
N TYR A 277 -13.57 -13.21 1.38
CA TYR A 277 -13.80 -14.31 0.43
C TYR A 277 -15.16 -14.24 -0.27
N GLY A 278 -16.23 -14.02 0.50
CA GLY A 278 -17.60 -13.95 -0.02
C GLY A 278 -18.07 -12.54 -0.41
N HIS A 279 -17.17 -11.56 -0.57
CA HIS A 279 -17.58 -10.18 -0.81
C HIS A 279 -18.20 -9.98 -2.22
N PRO A 280 -19.35 -9.30 -2.37
CA PRO A 280 -20.07 -9.21 -3.64
C PRO A 280 -19.37 -8.44 -4.76
N ASN A 281 -18.32 -7.70 -4.43
CA ASN A 281 -17.53 -6.92 -5.37
C ASN A 281 -16.05 -7.32 -5.41
N LEU A 282 -15.68 -8.52 -4.93
CA LEU A 282 -14.31 -9.02 -4.99
C LEU A 282 -14.22 -10.35 -5.75
N LEU A 283 -13.23 -10.43 -6.63
CA LEU A 283 -12.69 -11.70 -7.10
C LEU A 283 -11.68 -12.16 -6.06
N ALA A 284 -12.15 -12.88 -5.06
CA ALA A 284 -11.30 -13.44 -4.01
C ALA A 284 -10.99 -14.91 -4.30
N TYR A 285 -9.86 -15.38 -3.80
CA TYR A 285 -9.54 -16.80 -3.73
C TYR A 285 -8.75 -17.03 -2.45
N GLU A 286 -8.66 -18.28 -2.01
CA GLU A 286 -7.75 -18.60 -0.92
C GLU A 286 -6.29 -18.36 -1.31
N SER A 287 -5.42 -18.22 -0.31
CA SER A 287 -3.99 -18.04 -0.46
C SER A 287 -3.39 -19.00 -1.49
N LEU A 288 -2.72 -18.45 -2.51
CA LEU A 288 -1.99 -19.22 -3.50
C LEU A 288 -0.49 -19.08 -3.24
N MET A 289 0.22 -20.21 -3.17
CA MET A 289 1.68 -20.21 -3.10
C MET A 289 2.26 -19.46 -4.31
N PHE A 290 3.18 -18.54 -4.07
CA PHE A 290 3.68 -17.66 -5.11
C PHE A 290 4.35 -18.43 -6.26
N ASP A 291 5.14 -19.46 -5.95
CA ASP A 291 5.79 -20.31 -6.96
C ASP A 291 4.79 -21.02 -7.89
N SER A 292 3.57 -21.26 -7.41
CA SER A 292 2.50 -21.85 -8.23
C SER A 292 1.91 -20.87 -9.24
N ILE A 293 2.08 -19.56 -9.03
CA ILE A 293 1.57 -18.51 -9.92
C ILE A 293 2.32 -18.50 -11.25
N GLU A 294 3.64 -18.71 -11.25
CA GLU A 294 4.42 -18.77 -12.49
C GLU A 294 3.95 -19.92 -13.38
N SER A 295 3.80 -21.10 -12.79
CA SER A 295 3.27 -22.29 -13.48
C SER A 295 1.85 -22.04 -14.00
N LEU A 296 0.99 -21.40 -13.20
CA LEU A 296 -0.36 -21.02 -13.60
C LEU A 296 -0.35 -20.07 -14.81
N LEU A 297 0.49 -19.05 -14.80
CA LEU A 297 0.59 -18.09 -15.90
C LEU A 297 1.14 -18.76 -17.17
N GLU A 298 2.11 -19.65 -17.05
CA GLU A 298 2.58 -20.46 -18.18
C GLU A 298 1.48 -21.32 -18.79
N ASP A 299 0.66 -21.94 -17.96
CA ASP A 299 -0.50 -22.72 -18.39
C ASP A 299 -1.51 -21.84 -19.12
N MET A 300 -1.86 -20.68 -18.58
CA MET A 300 -2.74 -19.73 -19.23
C MET A 300 -2.18 -19.25 -20.57
N ARG A 301 -0.87 -18.97 -20.66
CA ARG A 301 -0.19 -18.63 -21.93
C ARG A 301 -0.28 -19.80 -22.93
N ARG A 302 -0.14 -21.05 -22.48
CA ARG A 302 -0.33 -22.24 -23.34
C ARG A 302 -1.77 -22.31 -23.87
N ARG A 303 -2.77 -22.15 -23.02
CA ARG A 303 -4.20 -22.16 -23.40
C ARG A 303 -4.51 -21.14 -24.50
N VAL A 304 -4.01 -19.92 -24.35
CA VAL A 304 -4.15 -18.86 -25.36
C VAL A 304 -3.50 -19.24 -26.68
N ARG A 305 -2.26 -19.77 -26.67
CA ARG A 305 -1.54 -20.20 -27.88
C ARG A 305 -2.26 -21.35 -28.60
N SER A 306 -2.76 -22.32 -27.86
CA SER A 306 -3.52 -23.45 -28.40
C SER A 306 -4.96 -23.11 -28.78
N ARG A 307 -5.42 -21.89 -28.51
CA ARG A 307 -6.81 -21.44 -28.70
C ARG A 307 -7.83 -22.40 -28.07
N GLN A 308 -7.58 -22.83 -26.83
CA GLN A 308 -8.53 -23.66 -26.09
C GLN A 308 -9.73 -22.81 -25.68
N LEU A 309 -10.94 -23.24 -26.06
CA LEU A 309 -12.19 -22.51 -25.83
C LEU A 309 -13.13 -23.36 -24.98
N GLU A 310 -13.06 -23.19 -23.66
CA GLU A 310 -13.92 -23.91 -22.70
C GLU A 310 -15.03 -22.98 -22.17
N THR A 311 -14.71 -21.72 -21.89
CA THR A 311 -15.61 -20.73 -21.30
C THR A 311 -15.76 -19.48 -22.18
N GLU A 312 -16.72 -18.61 -21.84
CA GLU A 312 -16.84 -17.28 -22.48
C GLU A 312 -15.63 -16.39 -22.17
N THR A 313 -15.10 -16.49 -20.95
CA THR A 313 -13.86 -15.80 -20.54
C THR A 313 -12.68 -16.22 -21.41
N ASP A 314 -12.54 -17.51 -21.75
CA ASP A 314 -11.45 -17.99 -22.62
C ASP A 314 -11.58 -17.43 -24.03
N ARG A 315 -12.82 -17.38 -24.57
CA ARG A 315 -13.10 -16.74 -25.87
C ARG A 315 -12.68 -15.28 -25.84
N GLN A 316 -13.03 -14.55 -24.78
CA GLN A 316 -12.62 -13.17 -24.62
C GLN A 316 -11.09 -13.05 -24.55
N LEU A 317 -10.44 -13.88 -23.74
CA LEU A 317 -8.99 -13.85 -23.56
C LEU A 317 -8.22 -14.05 -24.87
N ILE A 318 -8.68 -14.98 -25.72
CA ILE A 318 -8.06 -15.26 -27.02
C ILE A 318 -8.30 -14.13 -28.04
N GLN A 319 -9.38 -13.36 -27.89
CA GLN A 319 -9.67 -12.19 -28.73
C GLN A 319 -8.88 -10.94 -28.31
N ILE A 320 -8.35 -10.91 -27.08
CA ILE A 320 -7.51 -9.80 -26.62
C ILE A 320 -6.22 -9.77 -27.44
N LYS A 321 -6.00 -8.66 -28.14
CA LYS A 321 -4.74 -8.40 -28.83
C LYS A 321 -3.63 -8.18 -27.79
N HIS A 322 -2.62 -9.06 -27.79
CA HIS A 322 -1.51 -9.09 -26.83
C HIS A 322 -2.00 -9.15 -25.36
N PRO A 323 -2.50 -10.31 -24.90
CA PRO A 323 -2.91 -10.46 -23.51
C PRO A 323 -1.70 -10.30 -22.58
N THR A 324 -1.88 -9.53 -21.52
CA THR A 324 -0.91 -9.29 -20.45
C THR A 324 -1.01 -10.37 -19.37
N ASP A 325 0.01 -10.50 -18.51
CA ASP A 325 -0.06 -11.44 -17.38
C ASP A 325 -1.22 -11.10 -16.43
N LYS A 326 -1.57 -9.82 -16.28
CA LYS A 326 -2.81 -9.39 -15.62
C LYS A 326 -4.05 -9.98 -16.30
N ASP A 327 -4.15 -9.87 -17.62
CA ASP A 327 -5.30 -10.41 -18.37
C ASP A 327 -5.43 -11.93 -18.14
N LEU A 328 -4.31 -12.66 -18.09
CA LEU A 328 -4.28 -14.09 -17.81
C LEU A 328 -4.71 -14.43 -16.38
N LEU A 329 -4.18 -13.70 -15.39
CA LEU A 329 -4.51 -13.90 -13.98
C LEU A 329 -5.99 -13.63 -13.73
N VAL A 330 -6.52 -12.51 -14.22
CA VAL A 330 -7.95 -12.17 -14.09
C VAL A 330 -8.82 -13.22 -14.77
N ALA A 331 -8.45 -13.68 -15.98
CA ALA A 331 -9.20 -14.72 -16.68
C ALA A 331 -9.23 -16.04 -15.88
N TYR A 332 -8.12 -16.41 -15.23
CA TYR A 332 -8.09 -17.56 -14.33
C TYR A 332 -9.13 -17.42 -13.21
N PHE A 333 -9.12 -16.29 -12.48
CA PHE A 333 -10.06 -16.05 -11.37
C PHE A 333 -11.51 -16.03 -11.84
N LEU A 334 -11.81 -15.35 -12.96
CA LEU A 334 -13.15 -15.33 -13.56
C LEU A 334 -13.64 -16.72 -13.98
N ASN A 335 -12.76 -17.67 -14.25
CA ASN A 335 -13.12 -19.06 -14.58
C ASN A 335 -13.26 -19.95 -13.33
N GLN A 336 -12.80 -19.52 -12.16
CA GLN A 336 -12.96 -20.31 -10.94
C GLN A 336 -14.36 -20.10 -10.36
N GLN A 337 -15.18 -21.16 -10.38
CA GLN A 337 -16.50 -21.13 -9.71
C GLN A 337 -16.38 -20.71 -8.25
N ARG A 338 -15.30 -21.14 -7.56
CA ARG A 338 -14.99 -20.79 -6.17
C ARG A 338 -14.75 -19.29 -5.97
N SER A 339 -14.04 -18.62 -6.87
CA SER A 339 -13.81 -17.17 -6.79
C SER A 339 -15.05 -16.33 -7.04
N ASN A 340 -16.00 -16.87 -7.81
CA ASN A 340 -17.15 -16.12 -8.25
C ASN A 340 -18.39 -16.29 -7.36
N GLN A 341 -18.34 -17.14 -6.32
CA GLN A 341 -19.54 -17.51 -5.55
C GLN A 341 -20.23 -16.31 -4.88
N GLY A 342 -19.43 -15.36 -4.38
CA GLY A 342 -19.96 -14.18 -3.69
C GLY A 342 -20.41 -13.06 -4.62
N LEU A 343 -19.97 -13.04 -5.89
CA LEU A 343 -20.14 -11.88 -6.77
C LEU A 343 -21.61 -11.56 -7.05
N ASP A 344 -21.97 -10.28 -6.92
CA ASP A 344 -23.26 -9.79 -7.42
C ASP A 344 -23.16 -9.49 -8.93
N PRO A 345 -23.87 -10.24 -9.79
CA PRO A 345 -23.86 -9.98 -11.23
C PRO A 345 -24.47 -8.62 -11.60
N ASN A 346 -25.32 -8.05 -10.73
CA ASN A 346 -25.98 -6.76 -10.92
C ASN A 346 -25.20 -5.59 -10.33
N ALA A 347 -23.99 -5.85 -9.79
CA ALA A 347 -23.17 -4.82 -9.18
C ALA A 347 -22.90 -3.67 -10.16
N ARG A 348 -23.02 -2.45 -9.63
CA ARG A 348 -22.74 -1.20 -10.37
C ARG A 348 -21.28 -1.03 -10.77
N ILE A 349 -20.38 -1.75 -10.10
CA ILE A 349 -18.93 -1.67 -10.30
C ILE A 349 -18.36 -3.01 -10.72
N ALA A 350 -17.28 -2.97 -11.49
CA ALA A 350 -16.46 -4.14 -11.75
C ALA A 350 -15.76 -4.57 -10.46
N PRO A 351 -15.61 -5.89 -10.20
CA PRO A 351 -14.96 -6.35 -8.99
C PRO A 351 -13.48 -5.98 -8.98
N ALA A 352 -12.91 -5.86 -7.79
CA ALA A 352 -11.45 -5.83 -7.62
C ALA A 352 -10.91 -7.26 -7.49
N LEU A 353 -9.71 -7.51 -7.99
CA LEU A 353 -8.99 -8.74 -7.66
C LEU A 353 -8.47 -8.63 -6.23
N PHE A 354 -8.95 -9.48 -5.33
CA PHE A 354 -8.41 -9.59 -3.98
C PHE A 354 -7.40 -10.73 -3.95
N PHE A 355 -6.13 -10.39 -3.78
CA PHE A 355 -5.04 -11.34 -3.98
C PHE A 355 -4.03 -11.31 -2.84
N GLN A 356 -3.83 -12.47 -2.22
CA GLN A 356 -2.74 -12.73 -1.30
C GLN A 356 -1.74 -13.71 -1.93
N PRO A 357 -0.60 -13.24 -2.46
CA PRO A 357 0.52 -14.11 -2.79
C PRO A 357 1.09 -14.68 -1.49
N HIS A 358 1.06 -15.99 -1.32
CA HIS A 358 1.56 -16.64 -0.11
C HIS A 358 2.98 -17.15 -0.30
N PHE A 359 3.83 -16.89 0.70
CA PHE A 359 5.16 -17.46 0.84
C PHE A 359 5.18 -18.31 2.12
N SER A 360 6.03 -19.33 2.18
CA SER A 360 6.22 -20.11 3.41
C SER A 360 6.62 -19.22 4.59
N ASN A 361 7.48 -18.23 4.32
CA ASN A 361 7.80 -17.10 5.20
C ASN A 361 8.34 -15.96 4.34
N VAL A 362 8.55 -14.78 4.93
CA VAL A 362 9.22 -13.64 4.26
C VAL A 362 10.48 -13.31 5.04
N HIS A 363 11.63 -13.62 4.45
CA HIS A 363 12.92 -13.46 5.10
C HIS A 363 13.53 -12.10 4.78
N TYR A 364 14.15 -11.49 5.78
CA TYR A 364 14.82 -10.21 5.63
C TYR A 364 16.26 -10.29 6.11
N ASP A 365 17.12 -9.61 5.37
CA ASP A 365 18.49 -9.30 5.77
C ASP A 365 18.66 -7.78 5.91
N ILE A 366 19.58 -7.38 6.78
CA ILE A 366 19.94 -5.97 7.00
C ILE A 366 21.39 -5.77 6.53
N GLU A 367 21.57 -4.95 5.51
CA GLU A 367 22.90 -4.47 5.09
C GLU A 367 23.17 -3.13 5.79
N VAL A 368 24.28 -3.03 6.54
CA VAL A 368 24.65 -1.82 7.31
C VAL A 368 25.83 -1.12 6.65
N TYR A 369 25.67 0.19 6.38
CA TYR A 369 26.75 1.05 5.91
C TYR A 369 27.46 1.71 7.09
N ASP A 370 28.61 1.16 7.49
CA ASP A 370 29.33 1.55 8.72
C ASP A 370 29.69 3.03 8.85
N LYS A 371 29.83 3.77 7.74
CA LYS A 371 30.20 5.19 7.77
C LYS A 371 29.03 6.12 8.08
N THR A 372 27.79 5.67 7.92
CA THR A 372 26.61 6.54 7.96
C THR A 372 25.52 6.01 8.90
N ASP A 373 25.74 4.84 9.51
CA ASP A 373 24.76 4.05 10.27
C ASP A 373 23.42 3.87 9.53
N ALA A 374 23.46 4.01 8.19
CA ALA A 374 22.32 3.73 7.33
C ALA A 374 22.25 2.23 7.07
N CYS A 375 21.05 1.69 7.00
CA CYS A 375 20.87 0.29 6.64
C CYS A 375 19.76 0.10 5.61
N VAL A 376 19.93 -0.91 4.77
CA VAL A 376 18.95 -1.31 3.75
C VAL A 376 18.36 -2.66 4.14
N LEU A 377 17.04 -2.75 4.05
CA LEU A 377 16.30 -4.00 4.20
C LEU A 377 16.22 -4.70 2.86
N HIS A 378 16.63 -5.95 2.81
CA HIS A 378 16.57 -6.79 1.63
C HIS A 378 15.70 -8.03 1.90
N SER A 379 14.86 -8.42 0.93
CA SER A 379 14.06 -9.65 0.96
C SER A 379 13.89 -10.14 -0.48
N GLU A 380 14.29 -11.39 -0.73
CA GLU A 380 14.16 -12.00 -2.06
C GLU A 380 12.69 -12.16 -2.45
N GLU A 381 11.82 -12.49 -1.50
CA GLU A 381 10.37 -12.65 -1.75
C GLU A 381 9.73 -11.33 -2.17
N ASN A 382 10.09 -10.22 -1.52
CA ASN A 382 9.64 -8.90 -1.93
C ASN A 382 10.17 -8.50 -3.30
N ASP A 383 11.44 -8.80 -3.61
CA ASP A 383 12.03 -8.54 -4.91
C ASP A 383 11.31 -9.34 -6.00
N HIS A 384 10.93 -10.59 -5.72
CA HIS A 384 10.14 -11.40 -6.64
C HIS A 384 8.76 -10.79 -6.91
N ILE A 385 8.08 -10.26 -5.89
CA ILE A 385 6.82 -9.51 -6.04
C ILE A 385 7.03 -8.25 -6.90
N ARG A 386 8.04 -7.44 -6.58
CA ARG A 386 8.35 -6.19 -7.31
C ARG A 386 8.66 -6.46 -8.78
N ASN A 387 9.36 -7.55 -9.06
CA ASN A 387 9.76 -7.97 -10.41
C ASN A 387 8.65 -8.68 -11.19
N THR A 388 7.57 -9.08 -10.52
CA THR A 388 6.45 -9.78 -11.15
C THR A 388 5.56 -8.80 -11.91
N PRO A 389 5.45 -8.92 -13.26
CA PRO A 389 4.86 -7.86 -14.07
C PRO A 389 3.39 -7.56 -13.78
N PHE A 390 2.57 -8.55 -13.41
CA PHE A 390 1.13 -8.34 -13.30
C PHE A 390 0.75 -7.36 -12.19
N PHE A 391 1.51 -7.28 -11.09
CA PHE A 391 1.26 -6.30 -10.02
C PHE A 391 1.28 -4.88 -10.59
N GLN A 392 2.28 -4.56 -11.42
CA GLN A 392 2.41 -3.23 -12.02
C GLN A 392 1.43 -2.98 -13.17
N GLN A 393 0.87 -4.04 -13.77
CA GLN A 393 -0.12 -3.94 -14.85
C GLN A 393 -1.53 -3.57 -14.36
N PHE A 394 -1.84 -3.75 -13.08
CA PHE A 394 -3.02 -3.14 -12.46
C PHE A 394 -2.81 -1.64 -12.31
N LYS A 395 -3.75 -0.84 -12.81
CA LYS A 395 -3.65 0.63 -12.74
C LYS A 395 -3.95 1.14 -11.33
N TYR A 396 -4.88 0.48 -10.64
CA TYR A 396 -5.37 0.85 -9.32
C TYR A 396 -5.00 -0.23 -8.31
N ILE A 397 -4.23 0.15 -7.31
CA ILE A 397 -3.71 -0.79 -6.30
C ILE A 397 -4.02 -0.19 -4.94
N LYS A 398 -4.66 -1.00 -4.09
CA LYS A 398 -4.74 -0.76 -2.65
C LYS A 398 -4.07 -1.92 -1.93
N THR A 399 -3.36 -1.61 -0.88
CA THR A 399 -2.60 -2.61 -0.13
C THR A 399 -3.06 -2.67 1.31
N LEU A 400 -3.34 -3.87 1.81
CA LEU A 400 -3.66 -4.08 3.22
C LEU A 400 -2.66 -5.04 3.87
N THR A 401 -2.19 -4.65 5.04
CA THR A 401 -1.18 -5.39 5.80
C THR A 401 -1.68 -5.71 7.20
N PRO A 402 -2.05 -6.97 7.48
CA PRO A 402 -2.36 -7.39 8.83
C PRO A 402 -1.12 -7.39 9.72
N ILE A 403 -1.26 -6.87 10.93
CA ILE A 403 -0.30 -7.04 12.02
C ILE A 403 -1.01 -7.67 13.20
N ARG A 404 -0.30 -8.51 13.95
CA ARG A 404 -0.70 -9.02 15.26
C ARG A 404 0.39 -8.64 16.26
N ARG A 405 0.08 -8.54 17.55
CA ARG A 405 1.10 -8.30 18.60
C ARG A 405 2.34 -9.20 18.33
N PRO A 406 3.53 -8.62 18.12
CA PRO A 406 4.68 -9.39 17.64
C PRO A 406 5.06 -10.59 18.52
N THR A 407 4.98 -10.47 19.85
CA THR A 407 5.27 -11.57 20.78
C THR A 407 4.25 -12.70 20.68
N THR A 408 2.96 -12.38 20.52
CA THR A 408 1.91 -13.38 20.32
C THR A 408 2.05 -14.08 18.96
N SER A 409 2.33 -13.30 17.89
CA SER A 409 2.60 -13.86 16.56
C SER A 409 3.83 -14.78 16.58
N TYR A 410 4.91 -14.37 17.23
CA TYR A 410 6.12 -15.17 17.41
C TYR A 410 5.82 -16.52 18.06
N ALA A 411 5.17 -16.53 19.24
CA ALA A 411 4.90 -17.77 19.96
C ALA A 411 3.94 -18.70 19.20
N ALA A 412 2.95 -18.13 18.50
CA ALA A 412 2.06 -18.89 17.62
C ALA A 412 2.81 -19.56 16.45
N THR A 413 3.80 -18.88 15.87
CA THR A 413 4.68 -19.44 14.83
C THR A 413 5.53 -20.57 15.37
N VAL A 414 6.15 -20.41 16.55
CA VAL A 414 6.94 -21.49 17.18
C VAL A 414 6.07 -22.72 17.38
N ARG A 415 4.86 -22.57 17.93
CA ARG A 415 3.89 -23.68 18.06
C ARG A 415 3.65 -24.37 16.72
N PHE A 416 3.24 -23.63 15.71
CA PHE A 416 2.93 -24.20 14.40
C PHE A 416 4.12 -24.95 13.78
N MET A 417 5.32 -24.37 13.85
CA MET A 417 6.54 -25.03 13.37
C MET A 417 6.84 -26.30 14.14
N THR A 418 6.64 -26.31 15.47
CA THR A 418 6.85 -27.52 16.28
C THR A 418 5.84 -28.62 15.96
N ASP A 419 4.57 -28.27 15.77
CA ASP A 419 3.52 -29.22 15.40
C ASP A 419 3.85 -29.88 14.05
N LEU A 420 4.29 -29.10 13.05
CA LEU A 420 4.74 -29.62 11.76
C LEU A 420 6.02 -30.44 11.86
N ALA A 421 7.03 -29.94 12.59
CA ALA A 421 8.33 -30.57 12.69
C ALA A 421 8.27 -31.94 13.37
N PHE A 422 7.32 -32.13 14.28
CA PHE A 422 7.17 -33.35 15.08
C PHE A 422 5.93 -34.19 14.72
N ALA A 423 5.21 -33.85 13.66
CA ALA A 423 4.03 -34.61 13.20
C ALA A 423 4.36 -36.04 12.75
N ASP A 424 5.53 -36.24 12.11
CA ASP A 424 5.99 -37.55 11.63
C ASP A 424 7.43 -37.81 12.10
N GLU A 425 7.61 -38.77 13.02
CA GLU A 425 8.93 -39.15 13.54
C GLU A 425 9.88 -39.72 12.47
N ASN A 426 9.32 -40.22 11.34
CA ASN A 426 10.10 -40.74 10.22
C ASN A 426 10.51 -39.66 9.22
N LYS A 427 9.84 -38.51 9.25
CA LYS A 427 10.12 -37.35 8.39
C LYS A 427 10.14 -36.06 9.23
N PRO A 428 11.09 -35.95 10.18
CA PRO A 428 11.16 -34.79 11.06
C PRO A 428 11.41 -33.52 10.23
N GLY A 429 10.66 -32.46 10.54
CA GLY A 429 10.92 -31.12 10.04
C GLY A 429 11.92 -30.35 10.92
N GLY A 430 12.31 -29.18 10.46
CA GLY A 430 13.17 -28.25 11.22
C GLY A 430 12.35 -27.15 11.88
N VAL A 431 12.72 -26.77 13.11
CA VAL A 431 12.29 -25.52 13.74
C VAL A 431 13.40 -24.48 13.49
N SER A 432 13.03 -23.31 12.95
CA SER A 432 13.97 -22.24 12.64
C SER A 432 14.16 -21.28 13.81
N ASP A 433 15.09 -20.34 13.66
CA ASP A 433 15.34 -19.30 14.65
C ASP A 433 14.36 -18.13 14.51
N VAL A 434 13.10 -18.38 14.86
CA VAL A 434 11.97 -17.45 14.65
C VAL A 434 12.21 -16.09 15.32
N VAL A 435 12.96 -16.03 16.44
CA VAL A 435 13.25 -14.74 17.10
C VAL A 435 14.10 -13.85 16.19
N THR A 436 15.13 -14.38 15.54
CA THR A 436 15.98 -13.63 14.62
C THR A 436 15.21 -13.24 13.36
N GLU A 437 14.39 -14.14 12.81
CA GLU A 437 13.51 -13.82 11.68
C GLU A 437 12.59 -12.63 11.99
N ARG A 438 12.02 -12.58 13.19
CA ARG A 438 11.14 -11.48 13.64
C ARG A 438 11.89 -10.17 13.86
N LEU A 439 13.13 -10.21 14.37
CA LEU A 439 13.95 -9.01 14.56
C LEU A 439 14.30 -8.32 13.24
N LEU A 440 14.62 -9.11 12.23
CA LEU A 440 15.04 -8.64 10.90
C LEU A 440 13.85 -8.20 10.06
N ASN A 441 12.67 -8.78 10.28
CA ASN A 441 11.47 -8.39 9.56
C ASN A 441 10.95 -7.01 10.02
N ARG A 442 11.29 -5.99 9.23
CA ARG A 442 10.87 -4.59 9.41
C ARG A 442 9.96 -4.13 8.27
N SER A 443 9.18 -5.03 7.69
CA SER A 443 8.35 -4.75 6.50
C SER A 443 7.19 -3.78 6.74
N TYR A 444 6.96 -3.39 7.99
CA TYR A 444 6.12 -2.24 8.34
C TYR A 444 6.79 -0.88 8.09
N LEU A 445 8.09 -0.86 7.71
CA LEU A 445 8.81 0.30 7.20
C LEU A 445 8.76 0.28 5.67
N LEU A 446 8.05 1.25 5.10
CA LEU A 446 7.74 1.32 3.68
C LEU A 446 8.55 2.42 2.99
N ASP A 447 8.93 2.16 1.75
CA ASP A 447 9.48 3.19 0.86
C ASP A 447 8.33 4.10 0.38
N PRO A 448 8.36 5.41 0.67
CA PRO A 448 7.31 6.36 0.25
C PRO A 448 7.10 6.42 -1.27
N ASP A 449 8.10 6.06 -2.07
CA ASP A 449 8.05 6.08 -3.53
C ASP A 449 7.64 4.73 -4.13
N ASP A 450 7.47 3.70 -3.31
CA ASP A 450 7.02 2.39 -3.79
C ASP A 450 5.54 2.43 -4.19
N ARG A 451 5.30 2.28 -5.49
CA ARG A 451 3.96 2.27 -6.07
C ARG A 451 3.04 1.23 -5.44
N LEU A 452 3.55 0.04 -5.07
CA LEU A 452 2.70 -1.01 -4.49
C LEU A 452 2.19 -0.64 -3.10
N TYR A 453 2.95 0.19 -2.38
CA TYR A 453 2.62 0.61 -1.02
C TYR A 453 2.14 2.06 -0.93
N ARG A 454 2.03 2.75 -2.07
CA ARG A 454 1.68 4.18 -2.14
C ARG A 454 0.28 4.47 -1.59
N ASP A 455 -0.65 3.55 -1.77
CA ASP A 455 -2.00 3.56 -1.18
C ASP A 455 -2.17 2.29 -0.32
N SER A 456 -1.50 2.28 0.84
CA SER A 456 -1.48 1.14 1.76
C SER A 456 -1.99 1.48 3.16
N ILE A 457 -2.51 0.47 3.85
CA ILE A 457 -2.91 0.55 5.25
C ILE A 457 -2.48 -0.71 6.00
N LEU A 458 -2.11 -0.53 7.26
CA LEU A 458 -1.86 -1.60 8.22
C LEU A 458 -3.05 -1.74 9.17
N VAL A 459 -3.48 -2.97 9.45
CA VAL A 459 -4.65 -3.27 10.28
C VAL A 459 -4.28 -4.27 11.38
N ARG A 460 -4.70 -3.99 12.62
CA ARG A 460 -4.45 -4.90 13.75
C ARG A 460 -5.44 -6.07 13.72
N PHE A 461 -4.91 -7.27 13.88
CA PHE A 461 -5.70 -8.49 14.03
C PHE A 461 -6.64 -8.41 15.23
N GLU A 462 -6.14 -7.86 16.33
CA GLU A 462 -6.85 -7.70 17.60
C GLU A 462 -8.07 -6.78 17.42
N ASP A 463 -7.93 -5.66 16.70
CA ASP A 463 -9.06 -4.78 16.39
C ASP A 463 -10.12 -5.49 15.54
N GLY A 464 -9.70 -6.32 14.58
CA GLY A 464 -10.61 -7.12 13.76
C GLY A 464 -11.38 -8.18 14.55
N LYS A 465 -10.79 -8.74 15.61
CA LYS A 465 -11.45 -9.73 16.47
C LYS A 465 -12.33 -9.09 17.55
N LEU A 466 -11.87 -8.01 18.19
CA LEU A 466 -12.55 -7.40 19.33
C LEU A 466 -13.65 -6.41 18.89
N ASN A 467 -13.43 -5.70 17.78
CA ASN A 467 -14.30 -4.64 17.28
C ASN A 467 -14.59 -4.83 15.78
N PRO A 468 -15.14 -5.99 15.36
CA PRO A 468 -15.25 -6.34 13.94
C PRO A 468 -16.01 -5.29 13.13
N LYS A 469 -17.16 -4.82 13.62
CA LYS A 469 -17.96 -3.81 12.92
C LYS A 469 -17.17 -2.53 12.66
N ALA A 470 -16.51 -1.98 13.68
CA ALA A 470 -15.71 -0.76 13.55
C ALA A 470 -14.54 -0.95 12.59
N THR A 471 -13.81 -2.06 12.74
CA THR A 471 -12.62 -2.37 11.95
C THR A 471 -12.95 -2.60 10.48
N PHE A 472 -13.94 -3.44 10.19
CA PHE A 472 -14.28 -3.82 8.82
C PHE A 472 -15.09 -2.74 8.09
N THR A 473 -15.81 -1.87 8.79
CA THR A 473 -16.37 -0.65 8.19
C THR A 473 -15.26 0.30 7.74
N ALA A 474 -14.27 0.56 8.61
CA ALA A 474 -13.14 1.42 8.29
C ALA A 474 -12.25 0.82 7.17
N LEU A 475 -12.03 -0.50 7.21
CA LEU A 475 -11.23 -1.19 6.19
C LEU A 475 -11.96 -1.23 4.83
N ALA A 476 -13.27 -1.49 4.80
CA ALA A 476 -14.07 -1.40 3.58
C ALA A 476 -13.98 0.01 2.97
N ALA A 477 -14.05 1.05 3.82
CA ALA A 477 -13.91 2.42 3.37
C ALA A 477 -12.53 2.75 2.79
N PHE A 478 -11.46 2.25 3.41
CA PHE A 478 -10.11 2.38 2.86
C PHE A 478 -9.99 1.64 1.52
N LEU A 479 -10.52 0.42 1.42
CA LEU A 479 -10.48 -0.43 0.23
C LEU A 479 -11.42 0.03 -0.89
N ASP A 480 -12.23 1.07 -0.62
CA ASP A 480 -13.27 1.60 -1.50
C ASP A 480 -14.25 0.50 -1.94
N LEU A 481 -14.84 -0.12 -0.92
CA LEU A 481 -15.87 -1.16 -0.99
C LEU A 481 -17.07 -0.77 -0.12
N PRO A 482 -18.28 -1.24 -0.46
CA PRO A 482 -19.40 -1.20 0.46
C PRO A 482 -19.12 -2.12 1.65
N TYR A 483 -19.54 -1.73 2.84
CA TYR A 483 -19.58 -2.65 3.97
C TYR A 483 -20.85 -3.50 3.88
N THR A 484 -20.71 -4.81 3.72
CA THR A 484 -21.83 -5.72 3.45
C THR A 484 -21.96 -6.80 4.53
N GLU A 485 -23.08 -7.53 4.52
CA GLU A 485 -23.33 -8.63 5.45
C GLU A 485 -22.23 -9.71 5.38
N SER A 486 -21.61 -9.95 4.22
CA SER A 486 -20.55 -10.96 4.10
C SER A 486 -19.27 -10.62 4.87
N MET A 487 -19.14 -9.37 5.35
CA MET A 487 -18.05 -8.95 6.23
C MET A 487 -18.38 -9.13 7.72
N THR A 488 -19.53 -9.74 8.05
CA THR A 488 -19.99 -10.03 9.42
C THR A 488 -19.80 -11.48 9.85
N TYR A 489 -19.14 -12.28 9.00
CA TYR A 489 -18.72 -13.66 9.29
C TYR A 489 -17.48 -14.02 8.48
N CYS A 490 -16.79 -15.10 8.88
CA CYS A 490 -15.72 -15.68 8.07
C CYS A 490 -16.32 -16.63 7.02
N SER A 491 -15.72 -16.72 5.84
CA SER A 491 -16.15 -17.65 4.79
C SER A 491 -14.97 -18.19 3.98
N GLY A 492 -15.12 -19.36 3.39
CA GLY A 492 -14.14 -19.99 2.50
C GLY A 492 -14.82 -20.99 1.57
N TRP A 493 -14.06 -21.74 0.76
CA TRP A 493 -14.68 -22.73 -0.15
C TRP A 493 -15.36 -23.89 0.60
N THR A 494 -15.04 -24.08 1.88
CA THR A 494 -15.66 -25.10 2.75
C THR A 494 -16.95 -24.61 3.42
N GLY A 495 -17.30 -23.32 3.28
CA GLY A 495 -18.54 -22.74 3.79
C GLY A 495 -18.32 -21.57 4.75
N VAL A 496 -19.34 -21.28 5.56
CA VAL A 496 -19.35 -20.19 6.54
C VAL A 496 -18.66 -20.63 7.84
N ASN A 497 -17.86 -19.75 8.40
CA ASN A 497 -17.01 -19.94 9.58
C ASN A 497 -16.15 -21.21 9.47
N PRO A 498 -15.30 -21.32 8.43
CA PRO A 498 -14.44 -22.46 8.26
C PRO A 498 -13.52 -22.60 9.47
N GLU A 499 -13.21 -23.85 9.82
CA GLU A 499 -12.12 -24.12 10.74
C GLU A 499 -10.82 -24.14 9.93
N SER A 500 -9.99 -23.10 10.09
CA SER A 500 -8.80 -22.93 9.26
C SER A 500 -7.73 -24.00 9.52
N LEU A 501 -7.59 -24.41 10.78
CA LEU A 501 -6.78 -25.54 11.22
C LEU A 501 -7.45 -26.20 12.43
N GLU A 502 -7.26 -27.50 12.60
CA GLU A 502 -7.80 -28.25 13.74
C GLU A 502 -7.42 -27.60 15.08
N GLY A 503 -8.42 -27.25 15.89
CA GLY A 503 -8.23 -26.60 17.20
C GLY A 503 -8.07 -25.07 17.17
N ASN A 504 -8.20 -24.44 16.00
CA ASN A 504 -8.35 -23.00 15.90
C ASN A 504 -9.78 -22.55 16.23
N VAL A 505 -9.90 -21.36 16.82
CA VAL A 505 -11.22 -20.75 17.05
C VAL A 505 -11.78 -20.18 15.75
N ARG A 506 -13.10 -20.21 15.61
CA ARG A 506 -13.79 -19.84 14.37
C ARG A 506 -14.25 -18.39 14.40
N GLY A 507 -14.31 -17.76 13.22
CA GLY A 507 -14.95 -16.44 13.06
C GLY A 507 -14.29 -15.35 13.91
N PHE A 508 -15.08 -14.57 14.64
CA PHE A 508 -14.61 -13.45 15.47
C PHE A 508 -14.32 -13.82 16.94
N ASP A 509 -14.23 -15.10 17.29
CA ASP A 509 -13.97 -15.50 18.68
C ASP A 509 -12.68 -14.84 19.21
N PRO A 510 -12.78 -14.01 20.28
CA PRO A 510 -11.66 -13.24 20.81
C PRO A 510 -10.65 -14.08 21.56
N ALA A 511 -10.90 -15.38 21.82
CA ALA A 511 -9.96 -16.23 22.54
C ALA A 511 -8.57 -16.26 21.89
N THR A 512 -8.45 -16.11 20.56
CA THR A 512 -7.15 -16.01 19.88
C THR A 512 -6.38 -14.72 20.17
N VAL A 513 -7.06 -13.64 20.57
CA VAL A 513 -6.41 -12.39 20.98
C VAL A 513 -5.66 -12.59 22.29
N TYR A 514 -6.23 -13.37 23.21
CA TYR A 514 -5.72 -13.54 24.57
C TYR A 514 -4.85 -14.80 24.77
N ARG A 515 -4.69 -15.65 23.75
CA ARG A 515 -3.76 -16.79 23.81
C ARG A 515 -2.32 -16.29 23.81
N THR A 516 -1.59 -16.58 24.88
CA THR A 516 -0.18 -16.20 25.05
C THR A 516 0.76 -17.24 24.45
N TYR A 517 0.43 -18.53 24.51
CA TYR A 517 1.27 -19.66 24.06
C TYR A 517 2.55 -19.81 24.91
N ASP A 518 2.41 -19.81 26.23
CA ASP A 518 3.54 -19.81 27.17
C ASP A 518 4.40 -21.09 27.11
N ASP A 519 3.84 -22.21 26.65
CA ASP A 519 4.60 -23.46 26.39
C ASP A 519 5.57 -23.35 25.20
N TYR A 520 5.56 -22.23 24.47
CA TYR A 520 6.30 -22.04 23.23
C TYR A 520 7.21 -20.82 23.21
N ALA A 521 7.21 -20.02 24.27
CA ALA A 521 8.00 -18.78 24.35
C ALA A 521 8.26 -18.38 25.80
N ASP A 522 9.45 -17.84 26.05
CA ASP A 522 9.90 -17.42 27.38
C ASP A 522 9.73 -15.91 27.59
N ASP A 523 9.54 -15.44 28.83
CA ASP A 523 9.56 -13.99 29.12
C ASP A 523 10.84 -13.30 28.61
N ALA A 524 11.95 -14.04 28.56
CA ALA A 524 13.22 -13.55 28.05
C ALA A 524 13.18 -13.23 26.55
N ASP A 525 12.65 -14.13 25.72
CA ASP A 525 12.55 -13.90 24.27
C ASP A 525 11.50 -12.82 23.94
N ARG A 526 10.45 -12.72 24.75
CA ARG A 526 9.41 -11.69 24.59
C ARG A 526 9.91 -10.30 24.95
N ALA A 527 10.59 -10.15 26.09
CA ALA A 527 11.21 -8.88 26.48
C ALA A 527 12.22 -8.41 25.43
N PHE A 528 12.98 -9.36 24.87
CA PHE A 528 13.93 -9.11 23.81
C PHE A 528 13.24 -8.58 22.52
N LEU A 529 12.18 -9.25 22.07
CA LEU A 529 11.39 -8.79 20.92
C LEU A 529 10.72 -7.43 21.16
N GLU A 530 10.12 -7.21 22.34
CA GLU A 530 9.49 -5.93 22.68
C GLU A 530 10.47 -4.77 22.61
N TYR A 531 11.68 -4.93 23.17
CA TYR A 531 12.69 -3.89 23.11
C TYR A 531 13.14 -3.58 21.68
N PHE A 532 13.46 -4.60 20.89
CA PHE A 532 13.99 -4.38 19.54
C PHE A 532 12.92 -3.96 18.53
N LEU A 533 11.65 -4.32 18.74
CA LEU A 533 10.51 -3.90 17.92
C LEU A 533 9.73 -2.73 18.52
N ARG A 534 10.30 -2.03 19.52
CA ARG A 534 9.63 -0.94 20.26
C ARG A 534 9.03 0.15 19.38
N ASP A 535 9.63 0.41 18.22
CA ASP A 535 9.14 1.32 17.20
C ASP A 535 7.77 0.88 16.66
N ALA A 536 7.61 -0.40 16.33
CA ALA A 536 6.33 -0.97 15.91
C ALA A 536 5.32 -0.99 17.05
N TYR A 537 5.72 -1.35 18.27
CA TYR A 537 4.83 -1.34 19.43
C TYR A 537 4.28 0.07 19.69
N GLN A 538 5.15 1.07 19.75
CA GLN A 538 4.76 2.47 19.96
C GLN A 538 3.89 3.00 18.83
N ALA A 539 4.27 2.74 17.57
CA ALA A 539 3.53 3.23 16.40
C ALA A 539 2.14 2.60 16.27
N TYR A 540 2.00 1.33 16.65
CA TYR A 540 0.77 0.54 16.48
C TYR A 540 -0.02 0.37 17.78
N GLY A 541 0.34 1.12 18.82
CA GLY A 541 -0.41 1.21 20.07
C GLY A 541 -0.43 -0.09 20.86
N TYR A 542 0.70 -0.80 20.87
CA TYR A 542 0.91 -1.97 21.72
C TYR A 542 1.74 -1.63 22.97
N ASP A 543 1.26 -2.01 24.14
CA ASP A 543 1.95 -1.91 25.43
C ASP A 543 2.98 -3.04 25.62
N PHE A 544 4.04 -2.75 26.36
CA PHE A 544 5.02 -3.76 26.75
C PHE A 544 4.54 -4.58 27.94
N HIS A 545 4.64 -5.90 27.85
CA HIS A 545 4.28 -6.82 28.91
C HIS A 545 5.51 -7.43 29.60
N TYR A 546 6.64 -7.52 28.90
CA TYR A 546 7.82 -8.28 29.32
C TYR A 546 9.08 -7.41 29.42
N TYR A 547 9.16 -6.32 28.64
CA TYR A 547 10.18 -5.29 28.81
C TYR A 547 9.65 -4.16 29.71
N HIS A 548 10.39 -3.84 30.78
CA HIS A 548 9.92 -2.93 31.83
C HIS A 548 10.69 -1.62 31.87
N GLY A 549 11.40 -1.27 30.78
CA GLY A 549 12.17 -0.04 30.68
C GLY A 549 13.55 -0.13 31.33
N GLU A 550 14.04 -1.33 31.63
CA GLU A 550 15.41 -1.51 32.12
C GLU A 550 16.45 -1.06 31.07
N PRO A 551 17.64 -0.57 31.49
CA PRO A 551 18.72 -0.24 30.57
C PRO A 551 19.13 -1.46 29.75
N VAL A 552 19.31 -1.27 28.44
CA VAL A 552 19.71 -2.34 27.53
C VAL A 552 21.15 -2.11 27.08
N ASP A 553 22.03 -2.96 27.61
CA ASP A 553 23.43 -3.10 27.22
C ASP A 553 23.73 -4.53 26.74
N GLU A 554 24.98 -4.81 26.40
CA GLU A 554 25.39 -6.13 25.93
C GLU A 554 25.15 -7.22 26.99
N ALA A 555 25.31 -6.93 28.28
CA ALA A 555 25.10 -7.89 29.36
C ALA A 555 23.62 -8.27 29.48
N TRP A 556 22.72 -7.29 29.35
CA TRP A 556 21.28 -7.54 29.28
C TRP A 556 20.94 -8.43 28.08
N VAL A 557 21.48 -8.13 26.89
CA VAL A 557 21.27 -8.92 25.66
C VAL A 557 21.73 -10.36 25.84
N GLN A 558 22.95 -10.58 26.33
CA GLN A 558 23.48 -11.93 26.59
C GLN A 558 22.61 -12.67 27.63
N GLY A 559 22.18 -11.99 28.69
CA GLY A 559 21.29 -12.53 29.71
C GLY A 559 19.94 -12.98 29.14
N LYS A 560 19.32 -12.17 28.28
CA LYS A 560 18.04 -12.53 27.63
C LYS A 560 18.21 -13.71 26.67
N ILE A 561 19.23 -13.70 25.81
CA ILE A 561 19.51 -14.81 24.87
C ILE A 561 19.73 -16.13 25.64
N GLY A 562 20.42 -16.09 26.79
CA GLY A 562 20.60 -17.26 27.65
C GLY A 562 19.28 -17.82 28.23
N GLY A 563 18.22 -17.01 28.27
CA GLY A 563 16.90 -17.37 28.76
C GLY A 563 15.94 -17.93 27.70
N PHE A 564 16.36 -18.13 26.43
CA PHE A 564 15.50 -18.64 25.35
C PHE A 564 15.34 -20.18 25.45
N THR A 565 14.80 -20.67 26.57
CA THR A 565 14.77 -22.09 26.92
C THR A 565 13.88 -22.92 26.00
N HIS A 566 12.65 -22.47 25.71
CA HIS A 566 11.69 -23.21 24.90
C HIS A 566 12.16 -23.29 23.44
N LEU A 567 12.41 -22.13 22.81
CA LEU A 567 12.85 -22.09 21.41
C LEU A 567 14.13 -22.90 21.20
N ASN A 568 15.15 -22.76 22.05
CA ASN A 568 16.39 -23.54 21.93
C ASN A 568 16.14 -25.03 22.10
N SER A 569 15.27 -25.45 23.03
CA SER A 569 14.93 -26.87 23.20
C SER A 569 14.27 -27.46 21.96
N PHE A 570 13.35 -26.72 21.34
CA PHE A 570 12.68 -27.17 20.11
C PHE A 570 13.63 -27.26 18.93
N ILE A 571 14.46 -26.23 18.71
CA ILE A 571 15.49 -26.24 17.65
C ILE A 571 16.47 -27.39 17.88
N GLU A 572 16.97 -27.56 19.11
CA GLU A 572 17.91 -28.63 19.45
C GLU A 572 17.30 -30.00 19.14
N LYS A 573 16.05 -30.23 19.57
CA LYS A 573 15.31 -31.47 19.31
C LYS A 573 15.11 -31.70 17.82
N SER A 574 14.65 -30.70 17.05
CA SER A 574 14.40 -30.86 15.61
C SER A 574 15.69 -31.13 14.83
N VAL A 575 16.76 -30.38 15.12
CA VAL A 575 18.06 -30.56 14.46
C VAL A 575 18.62 -31.95 14.75
N ARG A 576 18.53 -32.39 16.02
CA ARG A 576 18.95 -33.74 16.41
C ARG A 576 18.21 -34.82 15.60
N LEU A 577 16.89 -34.70 15.44
CA LEU A 577 16.08 -35.66 14.70
C LEU A 577 16.38 -35.66 13.20
N VAL A 578 16.47 -34.48 12.58
CA VAL A 578 16.78 -34.31 11.15
C VAL A 578 18.15 -34.90 10.81
N VAL A 579 19.19 -34.55 11.57
CA VAL A 579 20.55 -35.08 11.35
C VAL A 579 20.59 -36.59 11.57
N ARG A 580 19.96 -37.08 12.63
CA ARG A 580 19.87 -38.52 12.91
C ARG A 580 19.24 -39.27 11.74
N GLN A 581 18.07 -38.83 11.26
CA GLN A 581 17.38 -39.50 10.15
C GLN A 581 18.19 -39.41 8.85
N GLY A 582 18.79 -38.26 8.55
CA GLY A 582 19.67 -38.11 7.39
C GLY A 582 20.85 -39.08 7.41
N LEU A 583 21.50 -39.28 8.56
CA LEU A 583 22.62 -40.22 8.71
C LEU A 583 22.18 -41.69 8.67
N ILE A 584 21.03 -42.03 9.26
CA ILE A 584 20.45 -43.39 9.15
C ILE A 584 20.13 -43.70 7.68
N GLY A 585 19.57 -42.74 6.94
CA GLY A 585 19.32 -42.86 5.50
C GLY A 585 20.60 -43.07 4.67
N GLN A 586 21.75 -42.65 5.18
CA GLN A 586 23.08 -42.90 4.59
C GLN A 586 23.74 -44.21 5.08
N GLY A 587 23.03 -45.04 5.84
CA GLY A 587 23.53 -46.34 6.33
C GLY A 587 24.37 -46.27 7.61
N ILE A 588 24.39 -45.14 8.31
CA ILE A 588 25.08 -45.01 9.60
C ILE A 588 24.28 -45.70 10.71
N ALA A 589 24.97 -46.45 11.58
CA ALA A 589 24.34 -47.13 12.71
C ALA A 589 23.61 -46.14 13.65
N PRO A 590 22.40 -46.47 14.14
CA PRO A 590 21.57 -45.54 14.93
C PRO A 590 22.30 -44.87 16.10
N GLY A 591 23.06 -45.62 16.91
CA GLY A 591 23.79 -45.05 18.05
C GLY A 591 24.87 -44.02 17.66
N LYS A 592 25.50 -44.16 16.48
CA LYS A 592 26.44 -43.14 15.96
C LYS A 592 25.71 -41.93 15.40
N ALA A 593 24.56 -42.15 14.75
CA ALA A 593 23.70 -41.08 14.25
C ALA A 593 23.13 -40.22 15.41
N ASP A 594 22.74 -40.84 16.52
CA ASP A 594 22.25 -40.15 17.72
C ASP A 594 23.33 -39.23 18.33
N GLN A 595 24.56 -39.75 18.49
CA GLN A 595 25.69 -38.96 19.00
C GLN A 595 26.03 -37.78 18.09
N ALA A 596 26.02 -38.00 16.77
CA ALA A 596 26.23 -36.94 15.79
C ALA A 596 25.12 -35.88 15.85
N GLY A 597 23.86 -36.31 15.98
CA GLY A 597 22.72 -35.42 16.15
C GLY A 597 22.85 -34.51 17.38
N VAL A 598 23.20 -35.07 18.55
CA VAL A 598 23.42 -34.29 19.78
C VAL A 598 24.59 -33.30 19.65
N LYS A 599 25.69 -33.73 19.03
CA LYS A 599 26.85 -32.85 18.82
C LYS A 599 26.52 -31.70 17.86
N HIS A 600 25.78 -32.00 16.79
CA HIS A 600 25.40 -31.01 15.79
C HIS A 600 24.36 -30.02 16.34
N SER A 601 23.36 -30.49 17.09
CA SER A 601 22.34 -29.65 17.68
C SER A 601 22.93 -28.63 18.66
N ARG A 602 23.89 -29.01 19.51
CA ARG A 602 24.58 -28.08 20.41
C ARG A 602 25.36 -27.00 19.66
N LYS A 603 26.13 -27.39 18.65
CA LYS A 603 26.86 -26.45 17.79
C LYS A 603 25.93 -25.48 17.08
N GLN A 604 24.76 -25.95 16.66
CA GLN A 604 23.76 -25.10 16.04
C GLN A 604 23.23 -24.05 17.01
N ILE A 605 22.91 -24.43 18.25
CA ILE A 605 22.47 -23.47 19.29
C ILE A 605 23.55 -22.45 19.62
N GLU A 606 24.81 -22.87 19.74
CA GLU A 606 25.95 -21.96 19.95
C GLU A 606 26.03 -20.93 18.81
N ALA A 607 26.01 -21.37 17.56
CA ALA A 607 26.07 -20.49 16.39
C ALA A 607 24.85 -19.54 16.30
N LEU A 608 23.64 -20.02 16.63
CA LEU A 608 22.44 -19.18 16.66
C LEU A 608 22.53 -18.11 17.74
N ASN A 609 23.03 -18.43 18.94
CA ASN A 609 23.20 -17.46 20.02
C ASN A 609 24.25 -16.40 19.67
N GLU A 610 25.36 -16.79 19.03
CA GLU A 610 26.36 -15.86 18.49
C GLU A 610 25.73 -14.92 17.45
N ASN A 611 24.92 -15.46 16.54
CA ASN A 611 24.22 -14.66 15.52
C ASN A 611 23.19 -13.70 16.14
N ARG A 612 22.38 -14.16 17.11
CA ARG A 612 21.43 -13.32 17.84
C ARG A 612 22.12 -12.15 18.53
N LEU A 613 23.27 -12.40 19.17
CA LEU A 613 24.09 -11.37 19.80
C LEU A 613 24.62 -10.36 18.78
N TYR A 614 25.11 -10.85 17.63
CA TYR A 614 25.57 -10.01 16.53
C TYR A 614 24.45 -9.09 16.01
N VAL A 615 23.28 -9.66 15.69
CA VAL A 615 22.12 -8.90 15.18
C VAL A 615 21.63 -7.88 16.21
N ALA A 616 21.53 -8.26 17.49
CA ALA A 616 21.18 -7.35 18.57
C ALA A 616 22.19 -6.19 18.69
N GLY A 617 23.49 -6.50 18.61
CA GLY A 617 24.57 -5.52 18.59
C GLY A 617 24.42 -4.48 17.48
N LEU A 618 24.07 -4.92 16.27
CA LEU A 618 23.79 -4.02 15.16
C LEU A 618 22.58 -3.11 15.45
N LEU A 619 21.47 -3.67 15.92
CA LEU A 619 20.24 -2.91 16.17
C LEU A 619 20.37 -1.92 17.34
N MET A 620 21.29 -2.15 18.28
CA MET A 620 21.60 -1.20 19.36
C MET A 620 22.30 0.08 18.86
N ARG A 621 22.85 0.10 17.63
CA ARG A 621 23.51 1.28 17.02
C ARG A 621 22.53 2.38 16.56
N GLN A 622 21.22 2.24 16.81
CA GLN A 622 20.17 3.16 16.33
C GLN A 622 20.19 3.37 14.80
N LEU A 623 20.18 2.26 14.07
CA LEU A 623 20.29 2.27 12.61
C LEU A 623 19.20 3.12 11.93
N ARG A 624 19.59 3.80 10.85
CA ARG A 624 18.67 4.55 9.98
C ARG A 624 18.27 3.69 8.78
N PHE A 625 17.07 3.13 8.82
CA PHE A 625 16.52 2.36 7.71
C PHE A 625 16.22 3.23 6.49
N VAL A 626 16.84 2.91 5.36
CA VAL A 626 16.74 3.64 4.09
C VAL A 626 16.45 2.69 2.93
N ASN A 627 15.86 3.22 1.86
CA ASN A 627 15.78 2.52 0.58
C ASN A 627 17.15 2.51 -0.13
N GLN A 628 17.23 1.83 -1.28
CA GLN A 628 18.45 1.75 -2.10
C GLN A 628 18.98 3.12 -2.58
N ARG A 629 18.15 4.17 -2.54
CA ARG A 629 18.53 5.56 -2.89
C ARG A 629 18.94 6.39 -1.68
N GLY A 630 19.01 5.80 -0.48
CA GLY A 630 19.38 6.47 0.76
C GLY A 630 18.26 7.32 1.39
N GLN A 631 17.03 7.24 0.88
CA GLN A 631 15.87 7.93 1.45
C GLN A 631 15.32 7.14 2.65
N PRO A 632 14.96 7.80 3.76
CA PRO A 632 14.41 7.12 4.94
C PRO A 632 13.11 6.38 4.63
N LEU A 633 13.00 5.14 5.12
CA LEU A 633 11.74 4.41 5.16
C LEU A 633 10.80 5.03 6.20
N ARG A 634 9.49 4.81 6.03
CA ARG A 634 8.46 5.34 6.93
C ARG A 634 7.56 4.24 7.46
N LEU A 635 7.13 4.38 8.70
CA LEU A 635 6.11 3.50 9.28
C LEU A 635 4.85 3.49 8.41
N SER A 636 4.32 2.29 8.18
CA SER A 636 3.03 2.10 7.52
C SER A 636 1.92 2.76 8.33
N ARG A 637 0.92 3.31 7.65
CA ARG A 637 -0.21 3.99 8.28
C ARG A 637 -1.14 2.96 8.93
N LEU A 638 -1.42 3.13 10.21
CA LEU A 638 -2.39 2.32 10.94
C LEU A 638 -3.83 2.71 10.58
N LEU A 639 -4.68 1.70 10.32
CA LEU A 639 -6.12 1.84 10.20
C LEU A 639 -6.71 2.30 11.54
N ARG A 640 -7.55 3.34 11.51
CA ARG A 640 -8.25 3.83 12.71
C ARG A 640 -9.72 3.48 12.60
N PRO A 641 -10.23 2.53 13.41
CA PRO A 641 -11.66 2.27 13.50
C PRO A 641 -12.41 3.52 13.98
N ASP A 642 -13.68 3.65 13.58
CA ASP A 642 -14.55 4.71 14.10
C ASP A 642 -14.79 4.51 15.60
N PRO A 643 -14.39 5.47 16.47
CA PRO A 643 -14.62 5.37 17.91
C PRO A 643 -16.09 5.16 18.29
N ALA A 644 -17.03 5.65 17.47
CA ALA A 644 -18.47 5.49 17.73
C ALA A 644 -18.99 4.06 17.50
N LEU A 645 -18.20 3.21 16.83
CA LEU A 645 -18.55 1.82 16.53
C LEU A 645 -17.83 0.80 17.42
N LEU A 646 -17.00 1.25 18.37
CA LEU A 646 -16.26 0.35 19.26
C LEU A 646 -17.20 -0.35 20.24
N GLU A 647 -17.11 -1.68 20.28
CA GLU A 647 -17.84 -2.57 21.19
C GLU A 647 -17.00 -2.90 22.43
N GLN A 648 -15.67 -2.88 22.27
CA GLN A 648 -14.67 -3.13 23.30
C GLN A 648 -13.57 -2.05 23.23
N PRO A 649 -12.86 -1.78 24.35
CA PRO A 649 -11.66 -0.97 24.32
C PRO A 649 -10.69 -1.46 23.25
N LEU A 650 -9.95 -0.52 22.65
CA LEU A 650 -8.88 -0.91 21.74
C LEU A 650 -7.85 -1.73 22.49
N TYR A 651 -7.30 -2.73 21.81
CA TYR A 651 -6.21 -3.53 22.35
C TYR A 651 -4.98 -2.65 22.52
N HIS A 652 -4.33 -2.81 23.68
CA HIS A 652 -3.04 -2.25 24.01
C HIS A 652 -2.08 -3.39 24.27
#